data_AF-A0A1E3AZU3-F1
#
_entry.id   AF-A0A1E3AZU3-F1
#
_cell.length_a   1.000
_cell.length_b   1.000
_cell.length_c   1.000
_cell.angle_alpha   90.00
_cell.angle_beta   90.00
_cell.angle_gamma   90.00
#
_symmetry.space_group_name_H-M   'P 1'
#
loop_
_entity.id
_entity.type
_entity.pdbx_description
1 polymer ?
#
loop_
_entity_poly.entity_id
_entity_poly.type
_entity_poly.pdbx_seq_one_letter_code
_entity_poly.pdbx_strand_id
1 'polypeptide(L)'
;MGAWGIKALERDEGLDVLDILKNEYVPEHPVMDLGEMIELMKEEVMLGSDFSQIDFLFDNTAMALAELYFQWKDNGKLDYDHEEAIWDKVTGFTASKEALAFLLRQLTDIKNEVPDEDGIREIMDLWKNEDSGEIAPAWLEHLNQLIDRLDSEQEARQMYIKKYWGNFIGGSDDSLNLVAFLEDQKKEEIPLSEIFAKIGLDKQNWDFRQTVEYLEFTHSDGVEMDFHFAIDVVTDLAAILLECSVSGSVNLQDLDEYNTPIRRIRITATPEEHEAMDKALADFAQSPLTYDLHEMMDDEEIQEMAHHVEALRKELYEAAGRNRDYHVKAEDVKSLLPDWKGADGCIATNRITVEGRKVGYCYREIPDGNWDSGWRFTAGDESDEYMDDPNNAGIYKLNTICNDDPDIISLLNTPAPCAFERDENGVFQQIKDWKPDEDEEDPDMDILKQCQKWHEESKQHKIIDALEAIPAEERTPEMDSELARAYNNLADPHKPTCKEMLKKALALLKPHEEYFEDDYYWNFRMGYSYFYLDQEGRALRYFEKALEVRPGDDDTKEFIDRCKQGISLPQFWECFRERTENWWETFAEMEAELRQMMDEDKDHTRGAELVAQMEDTLNLVFDEISFELGFNGEKHELILTPEGNKVKLFELVYFQKHAPKEVLEHWNILVGRQPSQNIGLRTDDSWDISGEDVQIWLEEQGENSFNISAYCEKLLPMLREAEGRVWWMLTTLTDQILGEIPHMRYIDSFDVLEEPKAEPSFLLSQLPDKLREQGLELSTDPEAYLESYLGYEMKPNEDPNADWRLDVMAGSTCCVPLINGYLNADNDFMDDLHADGAVAGFFCYPLDTLREEEGSEKIFDFRDKLEELFTTVDGSEMLALIGGATGLYCGYVDFIAWDIREALNMAKEFFEGTDIPWAIFHTFRREAGSVPLKQQDDGTETENQDDELDETLTGMDYIPYTQQDAEAFFAQLEQWNDEDEYTRCIQALNAIPEDWRNYRTAYALARALENYAIIGDHDEGTLKFKRDKALQRAIEVLESVREEGQDKAEWNMRMAYGYQYLYGQEEKAIPYAQRWAELDPEDENAPAVIRECKAEIRKRQRSRKKKAKFVPGDTPFEGFDLTNFWDDNWYALKEYVSDPPSDELIASVEEELGYKLPAAYIWLMKQHNGGIPVNTCYPCDEPTCWSDDHVAITGIFGIGREKSCSLCGEIVASAILHSFASDDMERNCASSACLVR
;
A
#
# COMPACT_ATOMS: atom_id res chain seq x y z
N MET A 1 -20.07 -44.15 16.83
CA MET A 1 -19.15 -43.91 17.95
C MET A 1 -18.59 -42.54 17.64
N GLY A 2 -19.25 -41.51 18.18
CA GLY A 2 -19.04 -40.13 17.78
C GLY A 2 -17.83 -39.55 18.48
N ALA A 3 -17.08 -38.72 17.75
CA ALA A 3 -16.12 -37.70 18.15
C ALA A 3 -15.10 -37.98 19.27
N TRP A 4 -15.04 -39.15 19.89
CA TRP A 4 -14.08 -39.46 20.96
C TRP A 4 -12.65 -39.12 20.54
N GLY A 5 -12.13 -38.04 21.11
CA GLY A 5 -10.75 -37.61 20.96
C GLY A 5 -10.51 -36.36 20.11
N ILE A 6 -11.55 -35.67 19.59
CA ILE A 6 -11.38 -34.39 18.86
C ILE A 6 -11.29 -33.21 19.82
N LYS A 7 -12.15 -33.14 20.84
CA LYS A 7 -12.07 -32.09 21.86
C LYS A 7 -11.01 -32.40 22.90
N ALA A 8 -10.35 -31.37 23.43
CA ALA A 8 -9.35 -31.54 24.48
C ALA A 8 -9.98 -32.16 25.73
N LEU A 9 -11.19 -31.73 26.13
CA LEU A 9 -11.92 -32.28 27.29
C LEU A 9 -12.44 -33.72 27.09
N GLU A 10 -12.22 -34.34 25.93
CA GLU A 10 -12.53 -35.75 25.67
C GLU A 10 -11.28 -36.66 25.70
N ARG A 11 -10.09 -36.08 25.93
CA ARG A 11 -8.80 -36.78 26.03
C ARG A 11 -8.31 -36.88 27.46
N ASP A 12 -7.39 -37.80 27.72
CA ASP A 12 -6.84 -38.04 29.06
C ASP A 12 -6.21 -36.76 29.64
N GLU A 13 -5.48 -35.99 28.82
CA GLU A 13 -4.82 -34.74 29.22
C GLU A 13 -5.82 -33.63 29.60
N GLY A 14 -6.94 -33.50 28.87
CA GLY A 14 -7.99 -32.54 29.21
C GLY A 14 -8.83 -32.98 30.42
N LEU A 15 -8.96 -34.29 30.65
CA LEU A 15 -9.59 -34.82 31.87
C LEU A 15 -8.71 -34.57 33.10
N ASP A 16 -7.38 -34.54 32.95
CA ASP A 16 -6.46 -34.16 34.03
C ASP A 16 -6.66 -32.69 34.44
N VAL A 17 -6.89 -31.78 33.49
CA VAL A 17 -7.26 -30.37 33.78
C VAL A 17 -8.54 -30.30 34.62
N LEU A 18 -9.55 -31.10 34.27
CA LEU A 18 -10.80 -31.17 35.05
C LEU A 18 -10.57 -31.72 36.47
N ASP A 19 -9.72 -32.73 36.64
CA ASP A 19 -9.47 -33.31 37.97
C ASP A 19 -8.69 -32.34 38.87
N ILE A 20 -7.71 -31.60 38.33
CA ILE A 20 -6.99 -30.55 39.06
C ILE A 20 -7.97 -29.44 39.49
N LEU A 21 -8.73 -28.87 38.56
CA LEU A 21 -9.68 -27.80 38.87
C LEU A 21 -10.72 -28.24 39.90
N LYS A 22 -11.22 -29.47 39.76
CA LYS A 22 -12.18 -30.07 40.68
C LYS A 22 -11.63 -30.21 42.10
N ASN A 23 -10.39 -30.67 42.24
CA ASN A 23 -9.81 -31.01 43.54
C ASN A 23 -9.18 -29.79 44.24
N GLU A 24 -8.66 -28.85 43.47
CA GLU A 24 -7.80 -27.77 43.99
C GLU A 24 -8.42 -26.38 43.86
N TYR A 25 -9.24 -26.12 42.83
CA TYR A 25 -9.75 -24.78 42.54
C TYR A 25 -11.23 -24.58 42.95
N VAL A 26 -12.14 -25.38 42.38
CA VAL A 26 -13.60 -25.28 42.59
C VAL A 26 -14.05 -25.36 44.06
N PRO A 27 -13.41 -26.14 44.96
CA PRO A 27 -13.81 -26.17 46.37
C PRO A 27 -13.71 -24.82 47.09
N GLU A 28 -12.79 -23.94 46.66
CA GLU A 28 -12.54 -22.64 47.27
C GLU A 28 -13.04 -21.45 46.42
N HIS A 29 -13.24 -21.66 45.11
CA HIS A 29 -13.63 -20.63 44.13
C HIS A 29 -15.00 -20.92 43.50
N PRO A 30 -16.11 -20.42 44.09
CA PRO A 30 -17.44 -20.58 43.50
C PRO A 30 -17.66 -19.70 42.26
N VAL A 31 -16.77 -18.74 41.97
CA VAL A 31 -16.70 -18.02 40.70
C VAL A 31 -15.33 -18.34 40.14
N MET A 32 -15.27 -19.01 39.00
CA MET A 32 -14.01 -19.40 38.38
C MET A 32 -13.41 -18.22 37.61
N ASP A 33 -12.10 -17.98 37.74
CA ASP A 33 -11.41 -16.96 36.96
C ASP A 33 -10.38 -17.59 36.02
N LEU A 34 -10.49 -17.29 34.72
CA LEU A 34 -9.63 -17.87 33.69
C LEU A 34 -8.15 -17.56 33.91
N GLY A 35 -7.83 -16.36 34.41
CA GLY A 35 -6.45 -15.96 34.69
C GLY A 35 -5.86 -16.76 35.85
N GLU A 36 -6.62 -16.92 36.95
CA GLU A 36 -6.21 -17.76 38.07
C GLU A 36 -6.07 -19.24 37.66
N MET A 37 -6.94 -19.73 36.77
CA MET A 37 -6.85 -21.09 36.24
C MET A 37 -5.60 -21.29 35.39
N ILE A 38 -5.23 -20.33 34.53
CA ILE A 38 -3.99 -20.36 33.74
C ILE A 38 -2.78 -20.44 34.67
N GLU A 39 -2.72 -19.59 35.71
CA GLU A 39 -1.61 -19.60 36.66
C GLU A 39 -1.55 -20.91 37.46
N LEU A 40 -2.69 -21.47 37.87
CA LEU A 40 -2.74 -22.79 38.50
C LEU A 40 -2.21 -23.89 37.57
N MET A 41 -2.57 -23.86 36.28
CA MET A 41 -2.05 -24.82 35.31
C MET A 41 -0.53 -24.67 35.11
N LYS A 42 0.03 -23.46 35.21
CA LYS A 42 1.49 -23.26 35.20
C LYS A 42 2.15 -23.80 36.46
N GLU A 43 1.53 -23.60 37.64
CA GLU A 43 2.04 -24.12 38.92
C GLU A 43 2.08 -25.66 38.95
N GLU A 44 1.06 -26.31 38.40
CA GLU A 44 0.95 -27.77 38.29
C GLU A 44 1.73 -28.35 37.09
N VAL A 45 2.46 -27.51 36.33
CA VAL A 45 3.26 -27.92 35.16
C VAL A 45 2.38 -28.56 34.06
N MET A 46 1.15 -28.07 33.93
CA MET A 46 0.22 -28.38 32.84
C MET A 46 0.23 -27.28 31.76
N LEU A 47 0.85 -26.13 32.03
CA LEU A 47 1.18 -25.09 31.05
C LEU A 47 2.63 -24.62 31.25
N GLY A 48 3.27 -24.21 30.16
CA GLY A 48 4.60 -23.60 30.19
C GLY A 48 4.61 -22.26 30.95
N SER A 49 5.76 -21.92 31.55
CA SER A 49 5.94 -20.63 32.24
C SER A 49 5.91 -19.43 31.29
N ASP A 50 6.24 -19.67 30.02
CA ASP A 50 6.27 -18.70 28.93
C ASP A 50 6.04 -19.42 27.58
N PHE A 51 5.87 -18.64 26.51
CA PHE A 51 5.55 -19.15 25.17
C PHE A 51 6.68 -19.95 24.49
N SER A 52 7.91 -19.91 25.00
CA SER A 52 9.01 -20.71 24.44
C SER A 52 8.97 -22.18 24.88
N GLN A 53 8.24 -22.47 25.95
CA GLN A 53 8.01 -23.83 26.43
C GLN A 53 6.81 -24.42 25.70
N ILE A 54 7.10 -25.16 24.64
CA ILE A 54 6.10 -25.84 23.81
C ILE A 54 6.16 -27.33 24.14
N ASP A 55 5.02 -27.91 24.52
CA ASP A 55 4.87 -29.33 24.84
C ASP A 55 3.44 -29.74 24.47
N PHE A 56 3.27 -30.98 24.01
CA PHE A 56 1.96 -31.56 23.67
C PHE A 56 0.93 -31.42 24.81
N LEU A 57 1.36 -31.55 26.07
CA LEU A 57 0.50 -31.38 27.24
C LEU A 57 0.02 -29.93 27.40
N PHE A 58 0.89 -28.96 27.12
CA PHE A 58 0.57 -27.54 27.26
C PHE A 58 -0.43 -27.09 26.20
N ASP A 59 -0.27 -27.59 24.98
CA ASP A 59 -1.18 -27.33 23.88
C ASP A 59 -2.59 -27.87 24.16
N ASN A 60 -2.70 -29.12 24.64
CA ASN A 60 -3.98 -29.70 25.05
C ASN A 60 -4.60 -28.94 26.23
N THR A 61 -3.79 -28.49 27.19
CA THR A 61 -4.28 -27.74 28.36
C THR A 61 -4.84 -26.38 27.96
N ALA A 62 -4.18 -25.65 27.06
CA ALA A 62 -4.69 -24.39 26.54
C ALA A 62 -6.05 -24.56 25.82
N MET A 63 -6.17 -25.58 24.98
CA MET A 63 -7.44 -25.92 24.31
C MET A 63 -8.53 -26.30 25.32
N ALA A 64 -8.21 -27.09 26.35
CA ALA A 64 -9.16 -27.49 27.39
C ALA A 64 -9.69 -26.29 28.20
N LEU A 65 -8.84 -25.32 28.53
CA LEU A 65 -9.24 -24.08 29.21
C LEU A 65 -10.16 -23.22 28.35
N ALA A 66 -9.89 -23.10 27.05
CA ALA A 66 -10.76 -22.39 26.11
C ALA A 66 -12.13 -23.08 25.98
N GLU A 67 -12.16 -24.41 25.87
CA GLU A 67 -13.40 -25.19 25.86
C GLU A 67 -14.23 -25.00 27.13
N LEU A 68 -13.57 -25.02 28.31
CA LEU A 68 -14.19 -24.79 29.61
C LEU A 68 -14.86 -23.42 29.69
N TYR A 69 -14.12 -22.37 29.29
CA TYR A 69 -14.61 -21.00 29.27
C TYR A 69 -15.86 -20.86 28.40
N PHE A 70 -15.81 -21.37 27.17
CA PHE A 70 -16.93 -21.29 26.25
C PHE A 70 -18.11 -22.17 26.63
N GLN A 71 -17.87 -23.34 27.23
CA GLN A 71 -18.96 -24.16 27.75
C GLN A 71 -19.75 -23.42 28.83
N TRP A 72 -19.06 -22.72 29.75
CA TRP A 72 -19.74 -21.86 30.72
C TRP A 72 -20.46 -20.71 30.04
N LYS A 73 -19.81 -20.02 29.11
CA LYS A 73 -20.40 -18.87 28.40
C LYS A 73 -21.70 -19.26 27.68
N ASP A 74 -21.70 -20.40 27.01
CA ASP A 74 -22.83 -20.87 26.20
C ASP A 74 -24.00 -21.39 27.06
N ASN A 75 -23.67 -22.07 28.17
CA ASN A 75 -24.66 -22.84 28.92
C ASN A 75 -24.98 -22.28 30.31
N GLY A 76 -24.18 -21.35 30.81
CA GLY A 76 -24.23 -20.84 32.19
C GLY A 76 -23.96 -21.90 33.26
N LYS A 77 -23.43 -23.07 32.87
CA LYS A 77 -23.08 -24.20 33.73
C LYS A 77 -22.02 -25.09 33.06
N LEU A 78 -21.25 -25.81 33.87
CA LEU A 78 -20.36 -26.89 33.42
C LEU A 78 -21.06 -28.24 33.65
N ASP A 79 -21.23 -29.03 32.59
CA ASP A 79 -21.98 -30.30 32.63
C ASP A 79 -21.10 -31.43 32.07
N TYR A 80 -20.66 -32.33 32.96
CA TYR A 80 -19.79 -33.46 32.63
C TYR A 80 -20.42 -34.76 33.14
N ASP A 81 -20.66 -35.70 32.23
CA ASP A 81 -21.55 -36.86 32.32
C ASP A 81 -21.29 -37.86 33.48
N HIS A 82 -20.27 -37.65 34.31
CA HIS A 82 -19.85 -38.62 35.33
C HIS A 82 -19.77 -38.14 36.78
N GLU A 83 -19.83 -36.84 37.10
CA GLU A 83 -19.70 -36.38 38.50
C GLU A 83 -20.49 -35.09 38.83
N GLU A 84 -21.81 -35.24 38.98
CA GLU A 84 -22.80 -34.15 39.09
C GLU A 84 -22.69 -33.20 40.30
N ALA A 85 -21.87 -33.45 41.34
CA ALA A 85 -22.06 -32.74 42.63
C ALA A 85 -21.13 -31.53 42.89
N ILE A 86 -20.01 -31.40 42.17
CA ILE A 86 -18.99 -30.39 42.47
C ILE A 86 -19.05 -29.19 41.54
N TRP A 87 -19.30 -29.42 40.24
CA TRP A 87 -19.47 -28.38 39.23
C TRP A 87 -20.73 -27.51 39.46
N ASP A 88 -21.76 -28.08 40.10
CA ASP A 88 -22.94 -27.37 40.60
C ASP A 88 -22.63 -26.22 41.59
N LYS A 89 -21.41 -26.20 42.16
CA LYS A 89 -20.97 -25.12 43.06
C LYS A 89 -20.45 -23.90 42.31
N VAL A 90 -20.16 -24.03 41.01
CA VAL A 90 -19.72 -22.91 40.18
C VAL A 90 -20.94 -22.04 39.89
N THR A 91 -20.85 -20.77 40.26
CA THR A 91 -21.90 -19.76 40.20
C THR A 91 -21.57 -18.61 39.24
N GLY A 92 -20.34 -18.58 38.73
CA GLY A 92 -19.84 -17.58 37.80
C GLY A 92 -18.53 -18.03 37.15
N PHE A 93 -18.20 -17.41 36.01
CA PHE A 93 -16.92 -17.58 35.33
C PHE A 93 -16.49 -16.20 34.80
N THR A 94 -15.28 -15.76 35.14
CA THR A 94 -14.67 -14.51 34.70
C THR A 94 -13.42 -14.78 33.87
N ALA A 95 -13.06 -13.84 33.01
CA ALA A 95 -11.83 -13.90 32.21
C ALA A 95 -11.33 -12.48 31.99
N SER A 96 -10.04 -12.23 32.25
CA SER A 96 -9.38 -10.96 31.95
C SER A 96 -9.00 -10.87 30.46
N LYS A 97 -8.65 -9.67 29.98
CA LYS A 97 -8.18 -9.48 28.60
C LYS A 97 -6.88 -10.26 28.38
N GLU A 98 -5.99 -10.25 29.36
CA GLU A 98 -4.70 -10.93 29.33
C GLU A 98 -4.87 -12.44 29.29
N ALA A 99 -5.83 -12.99 30.05
CA ALA A 99 -6.14 -14.42 30.03
C ALA A 99 -6.69 -14.88 28.66
N LEU A 100 -7.59 -14.09 28.06
CA LEU A 100 -8.11 -14.37 26.72
C LEU A 100 -7.02 -14.22 25.65
N ALA A 101 -6.18 -13.18 25.75
CA ALA A 101 -5.03 -12.99 24.85
C ALA A 101 -3.98 -14.09 24.95
N PHE A 102 -3.73 -14.59 26.16
CA PHE A 102 -2.83 -15.71 26.38
C PHE A 102 -3.33 -16.97 25.67
N LEU A 103 -4.60 -17.33 25.83
CA LEU A 103 -5.17 -18.49 25.14
C LEU A 103 -5.24 -18.29 23.63
N LEU A 104 -5.65 -17.10 23.17
CA LEU A 104 -5.71 -16.79 21.73
C LEU A 104 -4.32 -16.96 21.10
N ARG A 105 -3.28 -16.41 21.72
CA ARG A 105 -1.90 -16.57 21.25
C ARG A 105 -1.45 -18.03 21.25
N GLN A 106 -1.66 -18.78 22.34
CA GLN A 106 -1.29 -20.20 22.40
C GLN A 106 -1.97 -21.02 21.29
N LEU A 107 -3.27 -20.83 21.08
CA LEU A 107 -4.03 -21.57 20.07
C LEU A 107 -3.63 -21.17 18.64
N THR A 108 -3.33 -19.89 18.42
CA THR A 108 -2.79 -19.41 17.14
C THR A 108 -1.38 -19.95 16.87
N ASP A 109 -0.52 -20.04 17.88
CA ASP A 109 0.82 -20.64 17.74
C ASP A 109 0.71 -22.14 17.38
N ILE A 110 -0.28 -22.86 17.94
CA ILE A 110 -0.61 -24.24 17.53
C ILE A 110 -0.98 -24.29 16.06
N LYS A 111 -1.94 -23.44 15.64
CA LYS A 111 -2.42 -23.37 14.26
C LYS A 111 -1.32 -23.05 13.25
N ASN A 112 -0.39 -22.16 13.63
CA ASN A 112 0.71 -21.72 12.78
C ASN A 112 1.93 -22.66 12.81
N GLU A 113 1.80 -23.82 13.45
CA GLU A 113 2.88 -24.82 13.55
C GLU A 113 4.19 -24.23 14.10
N VAL A 114 4.13 -23.27 15.03
CA VAL A 114 5.34 -22.70 15.65
C VAL A 114 6.15 -23.86 16.25
N PRO A 115 7.39 -24.12 15.77
CA PRO A 115 8.10 -25.35 16.06
C PRO A 115 8.56 -25.40 17.52
N ASP A 116 8.53 -26.60 18.10
CA ASP A 116 9.15 -26.89 19.40
C ASP A 116 10.68 -27.13 19.26
N GLU A 117 11.34 -27.54 20.34
CA GLU A 117 12.79 -27.80 20.35
C GLU A 117 13.22 -28.90 19.34
N ASP A 118 12.30 -29.77 18.95
CA ASP A 118 12.54 -30.87 18.00
C ASP A 118 12.18 -30.50 16.55
N GLY A 119 11.70 -29.27 16.32
CA GLY A 119 11.45 -28.69 15.00
C GLY A 119 10.10 -29.07 14.37
N ILE A 120 9.24 -29.81 15.09
CA ILE A 120 7.92 -30.25 14.63
C ILE A 120 6.97 -30.16 15.80
N ARG A 121 5.93 -29.32 15.74
CA ARG A 121 4.97 -29.20 16.84
C ARG A 121 4.16 -30.49 17.04
N GLU A 122 4.45 -31.23 18.11
CA GLU A 122 3.94 -32.60 18.33
C GLU A 122 2.41 -32.76 18.22
N ILE A 123 1.62 -31.80 18.69
CA ILE A 123 0.14 -31.90 18.62
C ILE A 123 -0.37 -31.86 17.17
N MET A 124 0.31 -31.12 16.30
CA MET A 124 -0.05 -31.01 14.87
C MET A 124 0.33 -32.28 14.12
N ASP A 125 1.51 -32.84 14.42
CA ASP A 125 1.97 -34.11 13.83
C ASP A 125 1.07 -35.29 14.21
N LEU A 126 0.56 -35.33 15.45
CA LEU A 126 -0.38 -36.36 15.89
C LEU A 126 -1.69 -36.39 15.09
N TRP A 127 -2.13 -35.24 14.59
CA TRP A 127 -3.32 -35.11 13.76
C TRP A 127 -3.04 -35.14 12.27
N LYS A 128 -1.76 -35.21 11.88
CA LYS A 128 -1.32 -35.33 10.50
C LYS A 128 -1.49 -36.78 10.04
N ASN A 129 -2.11 -36.94 8.88
CA ASN A 129 -2.26 -38.26 8.26
C ASN A 129 -0.92 -38.69 7.63
N GLU A 130 -0.36 -39.82 8.08
CA GLU A 130 0.91 -40.37 7.53
C GLU A 130 0.87 -40.61 6.01
N ASP A 131 -0.30 -40.90 5.43
CA ASP A 131 -0.45 -41.22 4.01
C ASP A 131 -0.68 -39.98 3.12
N SER A 132 -1.32 -38.93 3.64
CA SER A 132 -1.67 -37.72 2.85
C SER A 132 -0.91 -36.46 3.27
N GLY A 133 -0.27 -36.44 4.43
CA GLY A 133 0.37 -35.24 4.98
C GLY A 133 -0.62 -34.17 5.46
N GLU A 134 -1.92 -34.40 5.37
CA GLU A 134 -2.97 -33.45 5.76
C GLU A 134 -3.38 -33.61 7.23
N ILE A 135 -3.68 -32.51 7.91
CA ILE A 135 -4.21 -32.50 9.29
C ILE A 135 -5.69 -32.91 9.29
N ALA A 136 -6.10 -33.70 10.28
CA ALA A 136 -7.48 -34.14 10.45
C ALA A 136 -8.48 -32.95 10.43
N PRO A 137 -9.35 -32.84 9.41
CA PRO A 137 -10.17 -31.64 9.19
C PRO A 137 -11.06 -31.27 10.37
N ALA A 138 -11.64 -32.28 11.04
CA ALA A 138 -12.55 -32.05 12.16
C ALA A 138 -11.85 -31.55 13.43
N TRP A 139 -10.55 -31.83 13.61
CA TRP A 139 -9.77 -31.28 14.73
C TRP A 139 -9.32 -29.85 14.43
N LEU A 140 -8.83 -29.60 13.20
CA LEU A 140 -8.46 -28.26 12.77
C LEU A 140 -9.67 -27.30 12.76
N GLU A 141 -10.85 -27.77 12.35
CA GLU A 141 -12.10 -27.00 12.43
C GLU A 141 -12.42 -26.62 13.89
N HIS A 142 -12.23 -27.54 14.84
CA HIS A 142 -12.46 -27.25 16.26
C HIS A 142 -11.45 -26.25 16.83
N LEU A 143 -10.16 -26.36 16.45
CA LEU A 143 -9.13 -25.37 16.82
C LEU A 143 -9.48 -23.97 16.28
N ASN A 144 -9.85 -23.87 15.00
CA ASN A 144 -10.27 -22.61 14.39
C ASN A 144 -11.51 -22.03 15.09
N GLN A 145 -12.52 -22.86 15.41
CA GLN A 145 -13.70 -22.40 16.15
C GLN A 145 -13.35 -21.84 17.53
N LEU A 146 -12.36 -22.38 18.24
CA LEU A 146 -11.90 -21.82 19.52
C LEU A 146 -11.17 -20.49 19.33
N ILE A 147 -10.33 -20.37 18.29
CA ILE A 147 -9.60 -19.14 17.94
C ILE A 147 -10.58 -18.03 17.60
N ASP A 148 -11.47 -18.25 16.63
CA ASP A 148 -12.43 -17.24 16.14
C ASP A 148 -13.32 -16.73 17.29
N ARG A 149 -13.71 -17.65 18.18
CA ARG A 149 -14.51 -17.29 19.36
C ARG A 149 -13.70 -16.49 20.37
N LEU A 150 -12.42 -16.81 20.62
CA LEU A 150 -11.56 -16.02 21.52
C LEU A 150 -11.29 -14.62 20.94
N ASP A 151 -11.13 -14.53 19.63
CA ASP A 151 -10.91 -13.29 18.91
C ASP A 151 -12.15 -12.39 18.97
N SER A 152 -13.34 -12.94 18.67
CA SER A 152 -14.63 -12.26 18.84
C SER A 152 -14.87 -11.79 20.29
N GLU A 153 -14.39 -12.54 21.29
CA GLU A 153 -14.47 -12.12 22.70
C GLU A 153 -13.51 -10.97 23.05
N GLN A 154 -12.38 -10.86 22.36
CA GLN A 154 -11.52 -9.69 22.46
C GLN A 154 -12.14 -8.48 21.78
N GLU A 155 -12.70 -8.66 20.58
CA GLU A 155 -13.34 -7.60 19.78
C GLU A 155 -14.61 -7.05 20.44
N ALA A 156 -15.49 -7.91 20.97
CA ALA A 156 -16.70 -7.49 21.69
C ALA A 156 -16.40 -6.70 22.98
N ARG A 157 -15.13 -6.69 23.42
CA ARG A 157 -14.61 -5.91 24.54
C ARG A 157 -13.78 -4.70 24.11
N GLN A 158 -13.68 -4.40 22.82
CA GLN A 158 -13.02 -3.19 22.30
C GLN A 158 -13.93 -1.93 22.43
N MET A 159 -13.62 -1.14 23.47
CA MET A 159 -13.76 0.32 23.67
C MET A 159 -14.94 1.08 23.03
N TYR A 160 -15.93 1.44 23.85
CA TYR A 160 -16.95 2.44 23.47
C TYR A 160 -16.36 3.87 23.37
N ILE A 161 -15.28 4.15 24.12
CA ILE A 161 -14.61 5.45 24.13
C ILE A 161 -13.98 5.83 22.77
N LYS A 162 -13.50 4.85 21.99
CA LYS A 162 -12.93 5.06 20.64
C LYS A 162 -13.92 5.67 19.65
N LYS A 163 -15.23 5.62 19.95
CA LYS A 163 -16.26 6.28 19.14
C LYS A 163 -16.14 7.81 19.15
N TYR A 164 -15.68 8.39 20.25
CA TYR A 164 -15.60 9.84 20.43
C TYR A 164 -14.17 10.33 20.62
N TRP A 165 -13.33 9.54 21.29
CA TRP A 165 -11.96 9.86 21.66
C TRP A 165 -10.99 9.69 20.48
N GLY A 166 -10.19 10.71 20.17
CA GLY A 166 -9.25 10.75 19.05
C GLY A 166 -9.75 11.49 17.79
N ASN A 167 -11.01 11.94 17.78
CA ASN A 167 -11.56 12.83 16.76
C ASN A 167 -11.29 14.31 17.14
N PHE A 168 -12.35 15.11 17.30
CA PHE A 168 -12.29 16.46 17.91
C PHE A 168 -12.37 16.46 19.45
N ILE A 169 -12.41 15.28 20.08
CA ILE A 169 -12.54 15.09 21.53
C ILE A 169 -11.42 14.12 21.93
N GLY A 170 -10.64 14.44 22.95
CA GLY A 170 -9.51 13.63 23.40
C GLY A 170 -8.23 13.76 22.55
N GLY A 171 -8.18 14.71 21.62
CA GLY A 171 -7.11 14.88 20.63
C GLY A 171 -6.26 16.15 20.78
N SER A 172 -6.47 16.95 21.84
CA SER A 172 -5.75 18.21 22.06
C SER A 172 -4.69 18.12 23.14
N ASP A 173 -3.81 19.13 23.23
CA ASP A 173 -2.87 19.28 24.35
C ASP A 173 -3.61 19.38 25.69
N ASP A 174 -4.78 20.03 25.71
CA ASP A 174 -5.66 20.10 26.88
C ASP A 174 -6.19 18.71 27.27
N SER A 175 -6.46 17.83 26.30
CA SER A 175 -6.83 16.42 26.53
C SER A 175 -5.70 15.64 27.18
N LEU A 176 -4.45 15.79 26.72
CA LEU A 176 -3.28 15.15 27.31
C LEU A 176 -3.04 15.65 28.75
N ASN A 177 -3.21 16.96 28.97
CA ASN A 177 -3.13 17.56 30.30
C ASN A 177 -4.23 17.03 31.23
N LEU A 178 -5.44 16.77 30.70
CA LEU A 178 -6.54 16.17 31.46
C LEU A 178 -6.21 14.71 31.84
N VAL A 179 -5.62 13.94 30.93
CA VAL A 179 -5.20 12.56 31.19
C VAL A 179 -4.10 12.49 32.25
N ALA A 180 -3.07 13.33 32.14
CA ALA A 180 -2.02 13.47 33.15
C ALA A 180 -2.59 13.89 34.52
N PHE A 181 -3.54 14.83 34.53
CA PHE A 181 -4.25 15.21 35.76
C PHE A 181 -4.96 14.01 36.40
N LEU A 182 -5.70 13.23 35.60
CA LEU A 182 -6.48 12.08 36.07
C LEU A 182 -5.57 10.97 36.61
N GLU A 183 -4.43 10.73 35.98
CA GLU A 183 -3.40 9.82 36.47
C GLU A 183 -2.86 10.26 37.85
N ASP A 184 -2.53 11.54 37.97
CA ASP A 184 -1.92 12.12 39.18
C ASP A 184 -2.82 12.06 40.40
N GLN A 185 -4.13 12.02 40.20
CA GLN A 185 -5.10 11.90 41.30
C GLN A 185 -4.87 10.63 42.12
N LYS A 186 -4.28 9.61 41.50
CA LYS A 186 -4.00 8.31 42.11
C LYS A 186 -5.23 7.69 42.80
N LYS A 187 -6.42 7.89 42.22
CA LYS A 187 -7.71 7.37 42.67
C LYS A 187 -8.39 6.52 41.60
N GLU A 188 -9.14 5.52 42.02
CA GLU A 188 -9.99 4.71 41.13
C GLU A 188 -11.34 5.39 40.84
N GLU A 189 -11.84 6.22 41.76
CA GLU A 189 -13.09 6.98 41.59
C GLU A 189 -12.84 8.46 41.88
N ILE A 190 -13.20 9.33 40.94
CA ILE A 190 -12.93 10.77 40.98
C ILE A 190 -14.24 11.53 40.72
N PRO A 191 -14.76 12.30 41.70
CA PRO A 191 -15.94 13.12 41.49
C PRO A 191 -15.68 14.26 40.51
N LEU A 192 -16.63 14.55 39.62
CA LEU A 192 -16.54 15.63 38.63
C LEU A 192 -16.31 17.00 39.29
N SER A 193 -16.98 17.28 40.42
CA SER A 193 -16.72 18.49 41.21
C SER A 193 -15.31 18.58 41.78
N GLU A 194 -14.63 17.46 42.04
CA GLU A 194 -13.23 17.47 42.46
C GLU A 194 -12.32 17.88 41.29
N ILE A 195 -12.60 17.38 40.08
CA ILE A 195 -11.91 17.77 38.85
C ILE A 195 -12.08 19.27 38.60
N PHE A 196 -13.33 19.74 38.63
CA PHE A 196 -13.66 21.14 38.38
C PHE A 196 -12.96 22.09 39.36
N ALA A 197 -12.92 21.74 40.65
CA ALA A 197 -12.29 22.56 41.67
C ALA A 197 -10.76 22.58 41.60
N LYS A 198 -10.13 21.49 41.13
CA LYS A 198 -8.67 21.38 41.06
C LYS A 198 -8.08 22.02 39.81
N ILE A 199 -8.79 21.96 38.69
CA ILE A 199 -8.39 22.59 37.42
C ILE A 199 -8.85 24.06 37.36
N GLY A 200 -9.88 24.42 38.14
CA GLY A 200 -10.43 25.78 38.21
C GLY A 200 -11.64 26.04 37.31
N LEU A 201 -12.22 25.00 36.69
CA LEU A 201 -13.45 25.08 35.90
C LEU A 201 -14.66 25.54 36.74
N ASP A 202 -14.67 25.30 38.06
CA ASP A 202 -15.76 25.76 38.93
C ASP A 202 -15.92 27.29 38.96
N LYS A 203 -14.85 28.04 38.65
CA LYS A 203 -14.86 29.50 38.58
C LYS A 203 -15.61 30.06 37.35
N GLN A 204 -15.77 29.25 36.31
CA GLN A 204 -16.49 29.59 35.08
C GLN A 204 -18.02 29.62 35.27
N ASN A 205 -18.52 29.08 36.39
CA ASN A 205 -19.96 28.99 36.70
C ASN A 205 -20.81 28.35 35.58
N TRP A 206 -20.28 27.31 34.91
CA TRP A 206 -20.93 26.61 33.78
C TRP A 206 -21.19 27.47 32.54
N ASP A 207 -20.44 28.56 32.35
CA ASP A 207 -20.37 29.31 31.09
C ASP A 207 -18.96 29.16 30.51
N PHE A 208 -18.83 28.38 29.44
CA PHE A 208 -17.54 28.02 28.84
C PHE A 208 -17.30 28.67 27.48
N ARG A 209 -18.09 29.70 27.12
CA ARG A 209 -17.93 30.44 25.85
C ARG A 209 -16.62 31.22 25.76
N GLN A 210 -16.05 31.57 26.90
CA GLN A 210 -14.80 32.30 27.01
C GLN A 210 -14.04 31.79 28.23
N THR A 211 -12.75 31.55 28.08
CA THR A 211 -11.87 31.11 29.15
C THR A 211 -11.43 32.33 29.96
N VAL A 212 -12.12 32.59 31.08
CA VAL A 212 -12.01 33.87 31.81
C VAL A 212 -10.86 33.95 32.83
N GLU A 213 -10.29 32.81 33.23
CA GLU A 213 -9.12 32.72 34.10
C GLU A 213 -8.19 31.60 33.61
N TYR A 214 -6.90 31.70 33.93
CA TYR A 214 -5.92 30.65 33.64
C TYR A 214 -6.31 29.37 34.39
N LEU A 215 -6.67 28.34 33.65
CA LEU A 215 -6.98 27.01 34.15
C LEU A 215 -5.67 26.24 34.21
N GLU A 216 -5.29 25.74 35.37
CA GLU A 216 -4.01 25.05 35.56
C GLU A 216 -4.11 24.04 36.69
N PHE A 217 -3.24 23.04 36.65
CA PHE A 217 -2.93 22.21 37.81
C PHE A 217 -1.43 21.98 37.91
N THR A 218 -0.96 21.68 39.12
CA THR A 218 0.43 21.25 39.34
C THR A 218 0.45 19.75 39.57
N HIS A 219 1.11 19.01 38.69
CA HIS A 219 1.30 17.57 38.78
C HIS A 219 2.19 17.20 39.99
N SER A 220 2.09 15.98 40.52
CA SER A 220 2.81 15.60 41.75
C SER A 220 4.33 15.53 41.62
N ASP A 221 4.87 15.54 40.40
CA ASP A 221 6.30 15.73 40.12
C ASP A 221 6.75 17.20 40.13
N GLY A 222 5.81 18.14 40.18
CA GLY A 222 6.04 19.58 40.25
C GLY A 222 5.92 20.32 38.91
N VAL A 223 5.50 19.67 37.83
CA VAL A 223 5.20 20.31 36.53
C VAL A 223 3.86 21.06 36.63
N GLU A 224 3.83 22.32 36.19
CA GLU A 224 2.60 23.09 36.03
C GLU A 224 2.05 22.85 34.61
N MET A 225 0.78 22.44 34.52
CA MET A 225 0.11 22.11 33.27
C MET A 225 -1.16 22.96 33.18
N ASP A 226 -1.38 23.62 32.04
CA ASP A 226 -2.49 24.54 31.83
C ASP A 226 -3.52 24.01 30.82
N PHE A 227 -4.71 24.58 30.87
CA PHE A 227 -5.79 24.31 29.92
C PHE A 227 -6.17 25.60 29.20
N HIS A 228 -6.07 25.58 27.87
CA HIS A 228 -6.25 26.73 27.00
C HIS A 228 -7.73 27.04 26.76
N PHE A 229 -8.57 26.01 26.58
CA PHE A 229 -9.99 26.17 26.30
C PHE A 229 -10.86 25.36 27.26
N ALA A 230 -11.65 26.07 28.05
CA ALA A 230 -12.51 25.45 29.05
C ALA A 230 -13.54 24.47 28.44
N ILE A 231 -14.05 24.78 27.24
CA ILE A 231 -15.05 23.92 26.58
C ILE A 231 -14.44 22.59 26.09
N ASP A 232 -13.17 22.60 25.71
CA ASP A 232 -12.47 21.42 25.20
C ASP A 232 -12.31 20.35 26.30
N VAL A 233 -11.86 20.78 27.48
CA VAL A 233 -11.81 19.93 28.69
C VAL A 233 -13.19 19.41 29.09
N VAL A 234 -14.25 20.20 28.88
CA VAL A 234 -15.63 19.82 29.21
C VAL A 234 -16.15 18.75 28.25
N THR A 235 -15.82 18.83 26.96
CA THR A 235 -16.18 17.81 25.97
C THR A 235 -15.44 16.51 26.19
N ASP A 236 -14.15 16.56 26.58
CA ASP A 236 -13.35 15.39 26.93
C ASP A 236 -13.92 14.66 28.16
N LEU A 237 -14.25 15.42 29.20
CA LEU A 237 -14.89 14.87 30.40
C LEU A 237 -16.25 14.22 30.08
N ALA A 238 -16.99 14.72 29.10
CA ALA A 238 -18.25 14.11 28.67
C ALA A 238 -18.03 12.74 28.00
N ALA A 239 -17.01 12.59 27.16
CA ALA A 239 -16.65 11.30 26.55
C ALA A 239 -16.21 10.28 27.61
N ILE A 240 -15.37 10.70 28.57
CA ILE A 240 -14.94 9.84 29.68
C ILE A 240 -16.12 9.46 30.58
N LEU A 241 -17.04 10.39 30.87
CA LEU A 241 -18.26 10.11 31.63
C LEU A 241 -19.14 9.09 30.92
N LEU A 242 -19.24 9.16 29.59
CA LEU A 242 -19.99 8.21 28.77
C LEU A 242 -19.35 6.81 28.79
N GLU A 243 -18.03 6.72 28.68
CA GLU A 243 -17.31 5.44 28.81
C GLU A 243 -17.46 4.84 30.21
N CYS A 244 -17.23 5.64 31.25
CA CYS A 244 -17.48 5.24 32.64
C CYS A 244 -18.94 4.83 32.86
N SER A 245 -19.82 5.39 32.04
CA SER A 245 -21.22 5.05 32.03
C SER A 245 -21.44 3.67 31.40
N VAL A 246 -21.03 3.43 30.16
CA VAL A 246 -21.27 2.18 29.43
C VAL A 246 -20.48 1.02 30.02
N SER A 247 -19.18 1.22 30.25
CA SER A 247 -18.21 0.19 30.63
C SER A 247 -17.93 0.11 32.13
N GLY A 248 -18.47 1.05 32.92
CA GLY A 248 -18.31 1.12 34.38
C GLY A 248 -17.00 1.78 34.85
N SER A 249 -15.99 1.86 33.99
CA SER A 249 -14.69 2.52 34.19
C SER A 249 -14.00 2.71 32.84
N VAL A 250 -13.09 3.66 32.73
CA VAL A 250 -12.16 3.83 31.61
C VAL A 250 -10.76 3.40 32.03
N ASN A 251 -9.98 2.77 31.15
CA ASN A 251 -8.55 2.55 31.40
C ASN A 251 -7.76 3.75 30.85
N LEU A 252 -6.85 4.31 31.65
CA LEU A 252 -6.09 5.51 31.26
C LEU A 252 -5.24 5.28 30.00
N GLN A 253 -4.70 4.07 29.83
CA GLN A 253 -3.99 3.70 28.61
C GLN A 253 -4.89 3.74 27.35
N ASP A 254 -6.21 3.68 27.52
CA ASP A 254 -7.14 3.81 26.41
C ASP A 254 -7.34 5.28 25.98
N LEU A 255 -6.90 6.23 26.80
CA LEU A 255 -6.95 7.68 26.55
C LEU A 255 -5.63 8.22 26.00
N ASP A 256 -4.51 7.62 26.41
CA ASP A 256 -3.15 7.88 25.92
C ASP A 256 -2.34 6.56 25.95
N GLU A 257 -2.30 5.87 24.80
CA GLU A 257 -1.77 4.51 24.64
C GLU A 257 -0.25 4.40 24.93
N TYR A 258 0.48 5.52 24.85
CA TYR A 258 1.94 5.54 24.90
C TYR A 258 2.48 6.01 26.25
N ASN A 259 1.82 6.95 26.93
CA ASN A 259 2.42 7.63 28.09
C ASN A 259 1.78 7.29 29.43
N THR A 260 0.66 6.53 29.46
CA THR A 260 -0.04 6.23 30.72
C THR A 260 -0.06 4.74 31.09
N PRO A 261 0.00 4.41 32.40
CA PRO A 261 -0.04 3.03 32.87
C PRO A 261 -1.44 2.41 32.74
N ILE A 262 -1.50 1.09 32.59
CA ILE A 262 -2.75 0.32 32.67
C ILE A 262 -3.39 0.56 34.04
N ARG A 263 -4.41 1.42 34.08
CA ARG A 263 -5.09 1.80 35.29
C ARG A 263 -6.52 2.22 34.98
N ARG A 264 -7.48 1.51 35.58
CA ARG A 264 -8.89 1.85 35.46
C ARG A 264 -9.29 2.93 36.46
N ILE A 265 -9.97 3.94 35.95
CA ILE A 265 -10.58 5.01 36.74
C ILE A 265 -12.06 5.16 36.38
N ARG A 266 -12.81 5.80 37.27
CA ARG A 266 -14.23 6.09 37.11
C ARG A 266 -14.50 7.53 37.51
N ILE A 267 -15.03 8.32 36.58
CA ILE A 267 -15.56 9.65 36.90
C ILE A 267 -17.01 9.51 37.36
N THR A 268 -17.37 10.17 38.45
CA THR A 268 -18.75 10.20 38.97
C THR A 268 -19.29 11.63 39.00
N ALA A 269 -20.56 11.82 38.65
CA ALA A 269 -21.23 13.11 38.66
C ALA A 269 -22.59 13.02 39.36
N THR A 270 -23.01 14.11 40.02
CA THR A 270 -24.34 14.21 40.63
C THR A 270 -25.41 14.49 39.57
N PRO A 271 -26.71 14.27 39.86
CA PRO A 271 -27.79 14.63 38.94
C PRO A 271 -27.76 16.12 38.53
N GLU A 272 -27.42 17.01 39.45
CA GLU A 272 -27.31 18.45 39.17
C GLU A 272 -26.11 18.77 38.26
N GLU A 273 -25.00 18.06 38.42
CA GLU A 273 -23.82 18.19 37.56
C GLU A 273 -24.09 17.64 36.15
N HIS A 274 -24.82 16.52 36.03
CA HIS A 274 -25.29 16.00 34.75
C HIS A 274 -26.24 16.97 34.04
N GLU A 275 -27.18 17.60 34.77
CA GLU A 275 -28.09 18.60 34.19
C GLU A 275 -27.33 19.86 33.71
N ALA A 276 -26.27 20.25 34.43
CA ALA A 276 -25.45 21.40 34.05
C ALA A 276 -24.53 21.07 32.84
N MET A 277 -23.97 19.86 32.80
CA MET A 277 -23.17 19.34 31.69
C MET A 277 -23.99 19.24 30.40
N ASP A 278 -25.20 18.65 30.45
CA ASP A 278 -26.11 18.57 29.30
C ASP A 278 -26.40 19.96 28.71
N LYS A 279 -26.66 20.96 29.57
CA LYS A 279 -26.89 22.35 29.13
C LYS A 279 -25.67 22.99 28.49
N ALA A 280 -24.47 22.74 29.02
CA ALA A 280 -23.23 23.29 28.48
C ALA A 280 -22.91 22.70 27.09
N LEU A 281 -23.03 21.37 26.94
CA LEU A 281 -22.82 20.69 25.66
C LEU A 281 -23.87 21.10 24.61
N ALA A 282 -25.14 21.23 25.00
CA ALA A 282 -26.20 21.70 24.11
C ALA A 282 -25.99 23.14 23.64
N ASP A 283 -25.47 24.02 24.53
CA ASP A 283 -25.15 25.40 24.18
C ASP A 283 -24.01 25.49 23.17
N PHE A 284 -22.95 24.69 23.35
CA PHE A 284 -21.85 24.57 22.38
C PHE A 284 -22.34 24.05 21.04
N ALA A 285 -23.07 22.93 21.02
CA ALA A 285 -23.62 22.34 19.80
C ALA A 285 -24.50 23.33 19.00
N GLN A 286 -25.27 24.18 19.69
CA GLN A 286 -26.16 25.15 19.06
C GLN A 286 -25.44 26.42 18.58
N SER A 287 -24.35 26.82 19.23
CA SER A 287 -23.68 28.11 18.98
C SER A 287 -22.15 28.01 19.05
N PRO A 288 -21.51 27.10 18.28
CA PRO A 288 -20.08 26.81 18.43
C PRO A 288 -19.20 28.02 18.08
N LEU A 289 -19.58 28.78 17.05
CA LEU A 289 -18.88 30.01 16.60
C LEU A 289 -18.85 31.15 17.63
N THR A 290 -19.46 30.98 18.80
CA THR A 290 -19.44 31.97 19.88
C THR A 290 -18.48 31.63 21.01
N TYR A 291 -17.79 30.49 20.90
CA TYR A 291 -16.79 30.02 21.83
C TYR A 291 -15.40 30.53 21.43
N ASP A 292 -14.54 30.78 22.42
CA ASP A 292 -13.14 31.17 22.21
C ASP A 292 -12.32 30.10 21.49
N LEU A 293 -12.73 28.83 21.56
CA LEU A 293 -12.15 27.75 20.76
C LEU A 293 -12.23 28.02 19.23
N HIS A 294 -13.21 28.81 18.77
CA HIS A 294 -13.30 29.27 17.37
C HIS A 294 -12.12 30.14 16.92
N GLU A 295 -11.34 30.68 17.84
CA GLU A 295 -10.12 31.40 17.47
C GLU A 295 -9.03 30.46 16.92
N MET A 296 -9.13 29.15 17.16
CA MET A 296 -8.16 28.13 16.74
C MET A 296 -8.68 27.11 15.73
N MET A 297 -10.00 27.06 15.51
CA MET A 297 -10.65 26.16 14.56
C MET A 297 -11.38 26.97 13.49
N ASP A 298 -11.39 26.50 12.24
CA ASP A 298 -12.18 27.16 11.20
C ASP A 298 -13.69 26.90 11.32
N ASP A 299 -14.48 27.58 10.47
CA ASP A 299 -15.94 27.49 10.51
C ASP A 299 -16.46 26.07 10.21
N GLU A 300 -15.74 25.26 9.43
CA GLU A 300 -16.16 23.89 9.09
C GLU A 300 -15.77 22.93 10.23
N GLU A 301 -14.53 23.03 10.73
CA GLU A 301 -14.01 22.19 11.82
C GLU A 301 -14.82 22.34 13.12
N ILE A 302 -15.13 23.57 13.53
CA ILE A 302 -15.88 23.79 14.78
C ILE A 302 -17.35 23.38 14.67
N GLN A 303 -17.91 23.40 13.45
CA GLN A 303 -19.26 22.89 13.18
C GLN A 303 -19.29 21.35 13.18
N GLU A 304 -18.21 20.71 12.73
CA GLU A 304 -18.06 19.26 12.81
C GLU A 304 -17.89 18.79 14.25
N MET A 305 -17.04 19.46 15.04
CA MET A 305 -16.94 19.23 16.49
C MET A 305 -18.30 19.42 17.16
N ALA A 306 -19.07 20.45 16.81
CA ALA A 306 -20.41 20.67 17.35
C ALA A 306 -21.38 19.50 17.05
N HIS A 307 -21.29 18.90 15.85
CA HIS A 307 -22.07 17.70 15.53
C HIS A 307 -21.63 16.49 16.38
N HIS A 308 -20.33 16.30 16.57
CA HIS A 308 -19.80 15.20 17.39
C HIS A 308 -20.19 15.36 18.86
N VAL A 309 -20.11 16.59 19.38
CA VAL A 309 -20.53 16.93 20.74
C VAL A 309 -22.04 16.75 20.92
N GLU A 310 -22.87 17.08 19.92
CA GLU A 310 -24.32 16.81 19.97
C GLU A 310 -24.62 15.31 19.98
N ALA A 311 -23.92 14.52 19.16
CA ALA A 311 -24.06 13.06 19.17
C ALA A 311 -23.63 12.46 20.52
N LEU A 312 -22.50 12.91 21.06
CA LEU A 312 -22.00 12.52 22.38
C LEU A 312 -22.99 12.87 23.49
N ARG A 313 -23.53 14.11 23.48
CA ARG A 313 -24.55 14.59 24.43
C ARG A 313 -25.79 13.71 24.37
N LYS A 314 -26.28 13.43 23.16
CA LYS A 314 -27.42 12.54 22.96
C LYS A 314 -27.15 11.15 23.50
N GLU A 315 -25.97 10.58 23.29
CA GLU A 315 -25.69 9.23 23.81
C GLU A 315 -25.55 9.20 25.34
N LEU A 316 -24.91 10.21 25.90
CA LEU A 316 -24.73 10.36 27.34
C LEU A 316 -26.04 10.63 28.09
N TYR A 317 -26.94 11.44 27.52
CA TYR A 317 -28.13 11.93 28.23
C TYR A 317 -29.47 11.47 27.66
N GLU A 318 -29.52 11.10 26.38
CA GLU A 318 -30.75 10.71 25.67
C GLU A 318 -30.79 9.19 25.35
N ALA A 319 -29.67 8.56 24.99
CA ALA A 319 -29.64 7.19 24.49
C ALA A 319 -29.53 6.11 25.58
N ALA A 320 -28.92 6.40 26.73
CA ALA A 320 -28.88 5.44 27.84
C ALA A 320 -30.06 5.67 28.81
N GLY A 321 -30.81 4.61 29.12
CA GLY A 321 -31.95 4.59 30.07
C GLY A 321 -31.65 4.99 31.53
N ARG A 322 -30.66 5.84 31.81
CA ARG A 322 -30.24 6.31 33.14
C ARG A 322 -31.07 7.46 33.68
N ASN A 323 -31.85 8.13 32.83
CA ASN A 323 -32.79 9.17 33.24
C ASN A 323 -34.17 8.99 32.61
N ARG A 324 -34.57 7.77 32.24
CA ARG A 324 -35.95 7.49 31.82
C ARG A 324 -36.84 7.48 33.06
N ASP A 325 -37.78 8.42 33.12
CA ASP A 325 -38.78 8.51 34.19
C ASP A 325 -39.81 7.38 34.02
N TYR A 326 -39.40 6.14 34.33
CA TYR A 326 -40.23 4.95 34.12
C TYR A 326 -41.58 5.08 34.83
N HIS A 327 -42.65 4.65 34.17
CA HIS A 327 -44.00 4.71 34.71
C HIS A 327 -44.12 3.88 36.00
N VAL A 328 -43.61 2.64 35.98
CA VAL A 328 -43.43 1.82 37.17
C VAL A 328 -42.01 2.00 37.70
N LYS A 329 -41.90 2.49 38.93
CA LYS A 329 -40.59 2.68 39.59
C LYS A 329 -39.97 1.35 39.96
N ALA A 330 -38.63 1.28 39.91
CA ALA A 330 -37.87 0.07 40.24
C ALA A 330 -38.20 -0.50 41.63
N GLU A 331 -38.51 0.37 42.60
CA GLU A 331 -38.92 -0.02 43.96
C GLU A 331 -40.33 -0.64 44.05
N ASP A 332 -41.18 -0.40 43.05
CA ASP A 332 -42.57 -0.88 42.97
C ASP A 332 -42.73 -2.13 42.09
N VAL A 333 -41.66 -2.57 41.42
CA VAL A 333 -41.67 -3.76 40.56
C VAL A 333 -41.91 -5.02 41.41
N LYS A 334 -42.94 -5.78 41.05
CA LYS A 334 -43.29 -7.06 41.67
C LYS A 334 -42.83 -8.22 40.79
N SER A 335 -42.49 -9.35 41.41
CA SER A 335 -42.31 -10.61 40.70
C SER A 335 -43.69 -11.18 40.35
N LEU A 336 -44.17 -10.91 39.14
CA LEU A 336 -45.47 -11.35 38.62
C LEU A 336 -45.36 -12.66 37.83
N LEU A 337 -44.14 -13.06 37.45
CA LEU A 337 -43.84 -14.28 36.71
C LEU A 337 -42.95 -15.27 37.51
N PRO A 338 -43.33 -15.70 38.74
CA PRO A 338 -42.46 -16.53 39.60
C PRO A 338 -42.23 -17.96 39.07
N ASP A 339 -43.10 -18.46 38.20
CA ASP A 339 -43.03 -19.82 37.63
C ASP A 339 -42.61 -19.84 36.14
N TRP A 340 -42.16 -18.69 35.59
CA TRP A 340 -41.72 -18.61 34.19
C TRP A 340 -40.35 -19.29 34.03
N LYS A 341 -40.25 -20.22 33.07
CA LYS A 341 -39.05 -21.04 32.82
C LYS A 341 -38.45 -20.86 31.42
N GLY A 342 -39.03 -19.99 30.60
CA GLY A 342 -38.51 -19.67 29.27
C GLY A 342 -37.60 -18.43 29.31
N ALA A 343 -37.03 -18.09 28.16
CA ALA A 343 -36.36 -16.82 27.95
C ALA A 343 -37.22 -15.63 28.42
N ASP A 344 -36.61 -14.64 29.07
CA ASP A 344 -37.30 -13.53 29.71
C ASP A 344 -37.07 -12.17 29.03
N GLY A 345 -36.19 -12.06 28.03
CA GLY A 345 -35.99 -10.84 27.25
C GLY A 345 -37.15 -10.54 26.30
N CYS A 346 -37.54 -9.28 26.16
CA CYS A 346 -38.53 -8.81 25.19
C CYS A 346 -38.25 -7.36 24.79
N ILE A 347 -38.83 -6.91 23.68
CA ILE A 347 -38.76 -5.50 23.26
C ILE A 347 -40.04 -4.79 23.63
N ALA A 348 -39.95 -3.57 24.15
CA ALA A 348 -41.10 -2.70 24.38
C ALA A 348 -40.81 -1.23 24.07
N THR A 349 -41.82 -0.47 23.69
CA THR A 349 -41.71 0.96 23.38
C THR A 349 -41.79 1.84 24.63
N ASN A 350 -41.22 3.04 24.57
CA ASN A 350 -41.30 4.05 25.63
C ASN A 350 -42.74 4.53 25.87
N ARG A 351 -43.64 4.37 24.89
CA ARG A 351 -45.09 4.56 25.09
C ARG A 351 -45.59 3.73 26.28
N ILE A 352 -45.08 2.51 26.43
CA ILE A 352 -45.45 1.61 27.53
C ILE A 352 -44.61 1.93 28.77
N THR A 353 -43.28 1.87 28.65
CA THR A 353 -42.39 1.86 29.83
C THR A 353 -42.17 3.23 30.47
N VAL A 354 -42.35 4.32 29.73
CA VAL A 354 -42.15 5.71 30.20
C VAL A 354 -43.48 6.44 30.32
N GLU A 355 -44.30 6.43 29.28
CA GLU A 355 -45.59 7.16 29.30
C GLU A 355 -46.72 6.40 30.01
N GLY A 356 -46.53 5.12 30.33
CA GLY A 356 -47.51 4.30 31.05
C GLY A 356 -48.75 3.93 30.23
N ARG A 357 -48.64 3.92 28.90
CA ARG A 357 -49.71 3.42 28.02
C ARG A 357 -49.83 1.91 28.18
N LYS A 358 -51.07 1.43 28.03
CA LYS A 358 -51.34 -0.01 28.00
C LYS A 358 -50.87 -0.60 26.68
N VAL A 359 -50.48 -1.87 26.71
CA VAL A 359 -50.14 -2.62 25.49
C VAL A 359 -51.40 -2.70 24.62
N GLY A 360 -51.33 -2.10 23.45
CA GLY A 360 -52.41 -2.09 22.46
C GLY A 360 -52.18 -3.08 21.33
N TYR A 361 -50.91 -3.36 21.00
CA TYR A 361 -50.51 -4.36 20.03
C TYR A 361 -49.27 -5.11 20.54
N CYS A 362 -49.27 -6.42 20.38
CA CYS A 362 -48.11 -7.24 20.71
C CYS A 362 -48.04 -8.46 19.82
N TYR A 363 -46.82 -8.90 19.53
CA TYR A 363 -46.59 -10.07 18.73
C TYR A 363 -45.40 -10.86 19.25
N ARG A 364 -45.34 -12.12 18.83
CA ARG A 364 -44.31 -13.07 19.21
C ARG A 364 -43.73 -13.71 17.96
N GLU A 365 -42.43 -13.51 17.77
CA GLU A 365 -41.62 -14.14 16.73
C GLU A 365 -40.91 -15.38 17.28
N ILE A 366 -40.21 -16.10 16.41
CA ILE A 366 -39.32 -17.18 16.82
C ILE A 366 -38.21 -16.54 17.68
N PRO A 367 -38.03 -16.97 18.95
CA PRO A 367 -36.97 -16.48 19.82
C PRO A 367 -35.58 -16.48 19.18
N ASP A 368 -34.86 -15.38 19.29
CA ASP A 368 -33.44 -15.31 18.94
C ASP A 368 -32.56 -15.72 20.13
N GLY A 369 -32.04 -16.96 20.07
CA GLY A 369 -31.27 -17.57 21.15
C GLY A 369 -32.07 -17.84 22.44
N ASN A 370 -31.34 -18.08 23.53
CA ASN A 370 -31.92 -18.48 24.83
C ASN A 370 -32.34 -17.29 25.72
N TRP A 371 -32.04 -16.05 25.30
CA TRP A 371 -32.29 -14.83 26.06
C TRP A 371 -33.56 -14.09 25.62
N ASP A 372 -33.90 -14.13 24.32
CA ASP A 372 -35.09 -13.50 23.77
C ASP A 372 -36.32 -14.41 23.93
N SER A 373 -37.43 -13.87 24.42
CA SER A 373 -38.69 -14.59 24.51
C SER A 373 -39.47 -14.60 23.18
N GLY A 374 -39.00 -13.80 22.21
CA GLY A 374 -39.64 -13.52 20.93
C GLY A 374 -40.74 -12.45 21.02
N TRP A 375 -41.06 -11.94 22.22
CA TRP A 375 -42.14 -10.97 22.41
C TRP A 375 -41.72 -9.54 22.09
N ARG A 376 -42.62 -8.81 21.42
CA ARG A 376 -42.52 -7.38 21.09
C ARG A 376 -43.82 -6.69 21.52
N PHE A 377 -43.73 -5.59 22.27
CA PHE A 377 -44.88 -4.88 22.85
C PHE A 377 -44.93 -3.41 22.42
N THR A 378 -46.07 -2.97 21.91
CA THR A 378 -46.34 -1.57 21.54
C THR A 378 -47.69 -1.10 22.08
N ALA A 379 -47.88 0.21 22.20
CA ALA A 379 -49.16 0.82 22.58
C ALA A 379 -50.19 0.75 21.43
N GLY A 380 -49.75 0.42 20.21
CA GLY A 380 -50.57 0.28 19.01
C GLY A 380 -50.90 1.60 18.32
N ASP A 381 -50.29 2.71 18.76
CA ASP A 381 -50.46 4.05 18.19
C ASP A 381 -49.14 4.72 17.78
N GLU A 382 -48.04 3.98 17.81
CA GLU A 382 -46.73 4.36 17.29
C GLU A 382 -46.74 4.51 15.75
N SER A 383 -46.11 5.57 15.24
CA SER A 383 -45.90 5.79 13.80
C SER A 383 -44.56 5.21 13.33
N ASP A 384 -44.40 5.02 12.02
CA ASP A 384 -43.13 4.56 11.42
C ASP A 384 -41.96 5.48 11.82
N GLU A 385 -42.12 6.80 11.69
CA GLU A 385 -41.14 7.81 12.15
C GLU A 385 -40.78 7.70 13.65
N TYR A 386 -41.66 7.14 14.48
CA TYR A 386 -41.39 6.93 15.91
C TYR A 386 -40.59 5.65 16.13
N MET A 387 -40.87 4.61 15.35
CA MET A 387 -40.19 3.31 15.43
C MET A 387 -38.79 3.33 14.79
N ASP A 388 -38.55 4.24 13.84
CA ASP A 388 -37.25 4.44 13.19
C ASP A 388 -36.19 5.04 14.12
N ASP A 389 -36.59 5.66 15.24
CA ASP A 389 -35.67 6.15 16.26
C ASP A 389 -35.37 5.04 17.29
N PRO A 390 -34.14 4.50 17.35
CA PRO A 390 -33.78 3.40 18.24
C PRO A 390 -33.94 3.74 19.72
N ASN A 391 -34.05 5.02 20.09
CA ASN A 391 -34.27 5.44 21.47
C ASN A 391 -35.71 5.20 21.95
N ASN A 392 -36.67 5.03 21.04
CA ASN A 392 -38.09 4.88 21.35
C ASN A 392 -38.51 3.47 21.76
N ALA A 393 -37.63 2.48 21.60
CA ALA A 393 -37.81 1.11 22.08
C ALA A 393 -36.62 0.68 22.95
N GLY A 394 -36.73 -0.48 23.59
CA GLY A 394 -35.64 -1.04 24.38
C GLY A 394 -35.88 -2.49 24.74
N ILE A 395 -34.82 -3.15 25.21
CA ILE A 395 -34.85 -4.53 25.68
C ILE A 395 -35.18 -4.54 27.17
N TYR A 396 -36.21 -5.29 27.54
CA TYR A 396 -36.71 -5.41 28.90
C TYR A 396 -36.92 -6.87 29.27
N LYS A 397 -37.08 -7.13 30.57
CA LYS A 397 -37.59 -8.42 31.02
C LYS A 397 -39.11 -8.46 30.86
N LEU A 398 -39.66 -9.61 30.50
CA LEU A 398 -41.11 -9.87 30.45
C LEU A 398 -41.79 -9.48 31.77
N ASN A 399 -41.14 -9.77 32.90
CA ASN A 399 -41.66 -9.39 34.20
C ASN A 399 -41.78 -7.87 34.36
N THR A 400 -40.87 -7.09 33.77
CA THR A 400 -40.94 -5.63 33.76
C THR A 400 -42.20 -5.16 33.06
N ILE A 401 -42.42 -5.59 31.81
CA ILE A 401 -43.59 -5.17 31.04
C ILE A 401 -44.91 -5.69 31.65
N CYS A 402 -44.89 -6.85 32.33
CA CYS A 402 -46.04 -7.33 33.10
C CYS A 402 -46.42 -6.42 34.28
N ASN A 403 -45.49 -5.63 34.83
CA ASN A 403 -45.80 -4.66 35.86
C ASN A 403 -46.43 -3.39 35.27
N ASP A 404 -46.03 -2.98 34.07
CA ASP A 404 -46.67 -1.88 33.32
C ASP A 404 -48.07 -2.29 32.82
N ASP A 405 -48.22 -3.52 32.32
CA ASP A 405 -49.49 -4.08 31.88
C ASP A 405 -49.72 -5.56 32.26
N PRO A 406 -50.34 -5.85 33.42
CA PRO A 406 -50.57 -7.22 33.88
C PRO A 406 -51.46 -8.09 32.98
N ASP A 407 -52.24 -7.48 32.07
CA ASP A 407 -53.18 -8.23 31.22
C ASP A 407 -52.45 -9.15 30.21
N ILE A 408 -51.21 -8.82 29.85
CA ILE A 408 -50.39 -9.60 28.90
C ILE A 408 -49.95 -10.95 29.47
N ILE A 409 -49.96 -11.13 30.80
CA ILE A 409 -49.53 -12.38 31.47
C ILE A 409 -50.28 -13.60 30.91
N SER A 410 -51.55 -13.40 30.56
CA SER A 410 -52.41 -14.45 29.98
C SER A 410 -52.00 -14.89 28.57
N LEU A 411 -51.23 -14.06 27.85
CA LEU A 411 -50.82 -14.27 26.46
C LEU A 411 -49.46 -14.95 26.35
N LEU A 412 -48.56 -14.75 27.32
CA LEU A 412 -47.13 -15.06 27.19
C LEU A 412 -46.81 -16.52 26.81
N ASN A 413 -47.64 -17.47 27.22
CA ASN A 413 -47.47 -18.89 26.90
C ASN A 413 -47.93 -19.29 25.49
N THR A 414 -48.42 -18.35 24.67
CA THR A 414 -48.82 -18.61 23.29
C THR A 414 -47.58 -18.88 22.43
N PRO A 415 -47.54 -19.98 21.65
CA PRO A 415 -46.43 -20.28 20.74
C PRO A 415 -46.31 -19.24 19.61
N ALA A 416 -45.07 -18.95 19.20
CA ALA A 416 -44.79 -18.17 17.99
C ALA A 416 -45.04 -18.97 16.70
N PRO A 417 -45.37 -18.32 15.56
CA PRO A 417 -45.67 -16.89 15.42
C PRO A 417 -47.11 -16.56 15.86
N CYS A 418 -47.30 -15.46 16.57
CA CYS A 418 -48.64 -14.98 16.94
C CYS A 418 -48.67 -13.47 17.18
N ALA A 419 -49.81 -12.82 16.94
CA ALA A 419 -50.05 -11.42 17.30
C ALA A 419 -51.42 -11.21 17.94
N PHE A 420 -51.51 -10.17 18.77
CA PHE A 420 -52.71 -9.77 19.49
C PHE A 420 -52.87 -8.25 19.45
N GLU A 421 -54.10 -7.81 19.25
CA GLU A 421 -54.50 -6.40 19.35
C GLU A 421 -55.53 -6.23 20.47
N ARG A 422 -55.49 -5.10 21.18
CA ARG A 422 -56.44 -4.79 22.25
C ARG A 422 -57.62 -4.02 21.64
N ASP A 423 -58.83 -4.57 21.79
CA ASP A 423 -60.04 -3.96 21.23
C ASP A 423 -60.56 -2.75 22.03
N GLU A 424 -61.61 -2.08 21.52
CA GLU A 424 -62.23 -0.90 22.15
C GLU A 424 -62.76 -1.15 23.59
N ASN A 425 -62.93 -2.41 24.00
CA ASN A 425 -63.35 -2.79 25.35
C ASN A 425 -62.16 -3.15 26.27
N GLY A 426 -60.94 -3.03 25.77
CA GLY A 426 -59.72 -3.35 26.50
C GLY A 426 -59.40 -4.84 26.55
N VAL A 427 -59.94 -5.67 25.66
CA VAL A 427 -59.70 -7.13 25.63
C VAL A 427 -58.80 -7.48 24.45
N PHE A 428 -57.79 -8.33 24.68
CA PHE A 428 -56.92 -8.82 23.60
C PHE A 428 -57.65 -9.80 22.69
N GLN A 429 -57.59 -9.53 21.39
CA GLN A 429 -58.03 -10.41 20.31
C GLN A 429 -56.81 -10.92 19.55
N GLN A 430 -56.74 -12.23 19.34
CA GLN A 430 -55.68 -12.81 18.52
C GLN A 430 -55.94 -12.51 17.04
N ILE A 431 -54.92 -11.97 16.35
CA ILE A 431 -54.95 -11.75 14.91
C ILE A 431 -54.75 -13.10 14.23
N LYS A 432 -55.70 -13.48 13.36
CA LYS A 432 -55.62 -14.74 12.62
C LYS A 432 -54.70 -14.59 11.42
N ASP A 433 -53.89 -15.63 11.17
CA ASP A 433 -53.01 -15.73 10.01
C ASP A 433 -51.91 -14.64 9.96
N TRP A 434 -51.51 -14.11 11.11
CA TRP A 434 -50.39 -13.17 11.24
C TRP A 434 -49.05 -13.84 10.94
N LYS A 435 -48.16 -13.14 10.23
CA LYS A 435 -46.78 -13.55 9.94
C LYS A 435 -45.83 -12.40 10.30
N PRO A 436 -44.61 -12.69 10.79
CA PRO A 436 -43.55 -11.69 10.88
C PRO A 436 -43.23 -11.14 9.49
N ASP A 437 -42.79 -9.89 9.41
CA ASP A 437 -42.18 -9.34 8.20
C ASP A 437 -40.83 -10.06 8.00
N GLU A 438 -40.83 -11.23 7.35
CA GLU A 438 -39.63 -11.73 6.69
C GLU A 438 -39.27 -10.74 5.59
N ASP A 439 -37.97 -10.42 5.45
CA ASP A 439 -37.39 -9.63 4.36
C ASP A 439 -38.14 -9.84 3.03
N GLU A 440 -39.19 -9.05 2.79
CA GLU A 440 -39.70 -8.90 1.45
C GLU A 440 -38.64 -8.06 0.75
N GLU A 441 -37.73 -8.75 0.07
CA GLU A 441 -37.01 -8.23 -1.09
C GLU A 441 -38.04 -7.43 -1.87
N ASP A 442 -37.95 -6.10 -1.81
CA ASP A 442 -38.78 -5.25 -2.63
C ASP A 442 -38.42 -5.62 -4.07
N PRO A 443 -39.30 -6.28 -4.84
CA PRO A 443 -38.98 -6.72 -6.19
C PRO A 443 -38.70 -5.53 -7.12
N ASP A 444 -39.01 -4.31 -6.67
CA ASP A 444 -38.79 -3.05 -7.36
C ASP A 444 -37.53 -2.29 -6.86
N MET A 445 -36.73 -2.84 -5.93
CA MET A 445 -35.49 -2.21 -5.45
C MET A 445 -34.38 -2.28 -6.51
N ASP A 446 -33.66 -1.17 -6.67
CA ASP A 446 -32.49 -1.06 -7.55
C ASP A 446 -31.38 -2.05 -7.14
N ILE A 447 -30.84 -2.79 -8.10
CA ILE A 447 -29.89 -3.89 -7.86
C ILE A 447 -28.60 -3.42 -7.18
N LEU A 448 -28.11 -2.19 -7.46
CA LEU A 448 -26.89 -1.67 -6.82
C LEU A 448 -27.14 -1.37 -5.34
N LYS A 449 -28.31 -0.83 -4.99
CA LYS A 449 -28.72 -0.66 -3.58
C LYS A 449 -28.84 -1.98 -2.85
N GLN A 450 -29.37 -3.00 -3.54
CA GLN A 450 -29.46 -4.34 -2.98
C GLN A 450 -28.07 -4.95 -2.74
N CYS A 451 -27.12 -4.74 -3.66
CA CYS A 451 -25.72 -5.14 -3.49
C CYS A 451 -25.05 -4.43 -2.32
N GLN A 452 -25.32 -3.13 -2.11
CA GLN A 452 -24.84 -2.39 -0.94
C GLN A 452 -25.33 -3.01 0.38
N LYS A 453 -26.64 -3.31 0.49
CA LYS A 453 -27.21 -3.99 1.67
C LYS A 453 -26.56 -5.35 1.90
N TRP A 454 -26.39 -6.17 0.85
CA TRP A 454 -25.73 -7.46 0.98
C TRP A 454 -24.26 -7.33 1.39
N HIS A 455 -23.57 -6.29 0.95
CA HIS A 455 -22.19 -6.04 1.36
C HIS A 455 -22.08 -5.69 2.85
N GLU A 456 -22.95 -4.80 3.35
CA GLU A 456 -23.02 -4.45 4.78
C GLU A 456 -23.31 -5.68 5.65
N GLU A 457 -24.08 -6.64 5.11
CA GLU A 457 -24.37 -7.94 5.75
C GLU A 457 -23.26 -8.99 5.51
N SER A 458 -22.14 -8.63 4.89
CA SER A 458 -21.03 -9.53 4.50
C SER A 458 -21.44 -10.71 3.59
N LYS A 459 -22.51 -10.56 2.80
CA LYS A 459 -23.06 -11.58 1.89
C LYS A 459 -22.49 -11.47 0.47
N GLN A 460 -21.16 -11.53 0.32
CA GLN A 460 -20.48 -11.33 -0.97
C GLN A 460 -20.92 -12.33 -2.05
N HIS A 461 -21.12 -13.61 -1.70
CA HIS A 461 -21.61 -14.63 -2.64
C HIS A 461 -22.98 -14.28 -3.25
N LYS A 462 -23.87 -13.60 -2.50
CA LYS A 462 -25.16 -13.17 -3.06
C LYS A 462 -25.00 -12.07 -4.11
N ILE A 463 -24.05 -11.16 -3.90
CA ILE A 463 -23.73 -10.10 -4.87
C ILE A 463 -23.24 -10.75 -6.16
N ILE A 464 -22.33 -11.72 -6.05
CA ILE A 464 -21.81 -12.47 -7.21
C ILE A 464 -22.94 -13.19 -7.94
N ASP A 465 -23.72 -14.03 -7.24
CA ASP A 465 -24.81 -14.80 -7.84
C ASP A 465 -25.83 -13.89 -8.56
N ALA A 466 -26.14 -12.74 -7.97
CA ALA A 466 -27.12 -11.81 -8.53
C ALA A 466 -26.59 -11.05 -9.76
N LEU A 467 -25.34 -10.56 -9.72
CA LEU A 467 -24.76 -9.78 -10.81
C LEU A 467 -24.28 -10.68 -11.97
N GLU A 468 -23.79 -11.89 -11.71
CA GLU A 468 -23.44 -12.84 -12.77
C GLU A 468 -24.64 -13.40 -13.52
N ALA A 469 -25.82 -13.43 -12.88
CA ALA A 469 -27.06 -13.78 -13.55
C ALA A 469 -27.47 -12.76 -14.63
N ILE A 470 -26.92 -11.54 -14.58
CA ILE A 470 -27.10 -10.50 -15.60
C ILE A 470 -26.06 -10.71 -16.71
N PRO A 471 -26.46 -10.80 -18.00
CA PRO A 471 -25.52 -10.92 -19.11
C PRO A 471 -24.46 -9.80 -19.09
N ALA A 472 -23.21 -10.12 -19.43
CA ALA A 472 -22.10 -9.16 -19.37
C ALA A 472 -22.34 -7.90 -20.22
N GLU A 473 -23.03 -8.03 -21.35
CA GLU A 473 -23.36 -6.91 -22.23
C GLU A 473 -24.47 -5.99 -21.67
N GLU A 474 -25.18 -6.43 -20.64
CA GLU A 474 -26.25 -5.69 -19.96
C GLU A 474 -25.79 -5.06 -18.63
N ARG A 475 -24.61 -5.41 -18.12
CA ARG A 475 -24.05 -4.82 -16.89
C ARG A 475 -23.50 -3.42 -17.14
N THR A 476 -23.77 -2.51 -16.20
CA THR A 476 -23.17 -1.17 -16.22
C THR A 476 -21.78 -1.18 -15.58
N PRO A 477 -20.94 -0.16 -15.82
CA PRO A 477 -19.63 -0.06 -15.15
C PRO A 477 -19.73 -0.15 -13.62
N GLU A 478 -20.78 0.41 -13.01
CA GLU A 478 -21.03 0.32 -11.57
C GLU A 478 -21.34 -1.12 -11.13
N MET A 479 -22.11 -1.88 -11.92
CA MET A 479 -22.40 -3.29 -11.62
C MET A 479 -21.12 -4.13 -11.68
N ASP A 480 -20.29 -3.93 -12.71
CA ASP A 480 -19.01 -4.63 -12.82
C ASP A 480 -18.06 -4.24 -11.68
N SER A 481 -18.06 -2.97 -11.27
CA SER A 481 -17.27 -2.49 -10.13
C SER A 481 -17.74 -3.07 -8.79
N GLU A 482 -19.04 -3.24 -8.59
CA GLU A 482 -19.61 -3.92 -7.41
C GLU A 482 -19.34 -5.42 -7.41
N LEU A 483 -19.39 -6.07 -8.58
CA LEU A 483 -19.03 -7.47 -8.73
C LEU A 483 -17.54 -7.69 -8.44
N ALA A 484 -16.67 -6.82 -8.96
CA ALA A 484 -15.23 -6.85 -8.68
C ALA A 484 -14.93 -6.65 -7.19
N ARG A 485 -15.67 -5.77 -6.51
CA ARG A 485 -15.56 -5.61 -5.05
C ARG A 485 -15.91 -6.89 -4.30
N ALA A 486 -16.99 -7.56 -4.69
CA ALA A 486 -17.37 -8.84 -4.07
C ALA A 486 -16.29 -9.91 -4.27
N TYR A 487 -15.66 -9.95 -5.45
CA TYR A 487 -14.52 -10.81 -5.71
C TYR A 487 -13.30 -10.48 -4.86
N ASN A 488 -12.91 -9.20 -4.77
CA ASN A 488 -11.79 -8.76 -3.91
C ASN A 488 -12.03 -9.11 -2.43
N ASN A 489 -13.25 -8.97 -1.93
CA ASN A 489 -13.59 -9.31 -0.54
C ASN A 489 -13.55 -10.81 -0.25
N LEU A 490 -13.77 -11.67 -1.25
CA LEU A 490 -13.68 -13.13 -1.11
C LEU A 490 -12.27 -13.67 -1.39
N ALA A 491 -11.41 -12.86 -2.00
CA ALA A 491 -10.03 -13.21 -2.29
C ALA A 491 -9.22 -13.29 -0.99
N ASP A 492 -9.19 -14.50 -0.44
CA ASP A 492 -8.42 -14.87 0.75
C ASP A 492 -7.02 -15.32 0.32
N PRO A 493 -5.94 -14.60 0.67
CA PRO A 493 -4.57 -14.92 0.26
C PRO A 493 -4.10 -16.33 0.60
N HIS A 494 -4.74 -17.00 1.56
CA HIS A 494 -4.39 -18.36 1.98
C HIS A 494 -5.18 -19.45 1.23
N LYS A 495 -6.05 -19.09 0.29
CA LYS A 495 -6.83 -20.04 -0.51
C LYS A 495 -6.32 -20.09 -1.96
N PRO A 496 -6.30 -21.29 -2.59
CA PRO A 496 -5.95 -21.43 -4.01
C PRO A 496 -6.81 -20.58 -4.95
N THR A 497 -8.05 -20.27 -4.56
CA THR A 497 -8.99 -19.46 -5.34
C THR A 497 -8.67 -17.96 -5.32
N CYS A 498 -7.72 -17.50 -4.50
CA CYS A 498 -7.38 -16.08 -4.37
C CYS A 498 -7.03 -15.44 -5.72
N LYS A 499 -6.02 -15.99 -6.40
CA LYS A 499 -5.51 -15.49 -7.68
C LYS A 499 -6.63 -15.45 -8.73
N GLU A 500 -7.48 -16.47 -8.78
CA GLU A 500 -8.62 -16.54 -9.69
C GLU A 500 -9.63 -15.42 -9.43
N MET A 501 -10.00 -15.17 -8.16
CA MET A 501 -10.94 -14.12 -7.78
C MET A 501 -10.39 -12.72 -8.10
N LEU A 502 -9.11 -12.48 -7.81
CA LEU A 502 -8.45 -11.20 -8.12
C LEU A 502 -8.33 -10.96 -9.62
N LYS A 503 -7.99 -11.99 -10.41
CA LYS A 503 -7.99 -11.91 -11.88
C LYS A 503 -9.39 -11.63 -12.43
N LYS A 504 -10.43 -12.23 -11.87
CA LYS A 504 -11.84 -11.92 -12.22
C LYS A 504 -12.20 -10.47 -11.89
N ALA A 505 -11.78 -9.95 -10.75
CA ALA A 505 -11.99 -8.55 -10.39
C ALA A 505 -11.30 -7.61 -11.39
N LEU A 506 -10.04 -7.86 -11.74
CA LEU A 506 -9.31 -7.06 -12.74
C LEU A 506 -9.98 -7.11 -14.12
N ALA A 507 -10.41 -8.29 -14.57
CA ALA A 507 -11.09 -8.45 -15.87
C ALA A 507 -12.40 -7.66 -15.96
N LEU A 508 -13.09 -7.46 -14.84
CA LEU A 508 -14.30 -6.63 -14.74
C LEU A 508 -13.98 -5.14 -14.72
N LEU A 509 -12.89 -4.74 -14.05
CA LEU A 509 -12.53 -3.33 -13.85
C LEU A 509 -11.80 -2.71 -15.05
N LYS A 510 -10.87 -3.45 -15.68
CA LYS A 510 -9.97 -2.98 -16.75
C LYS A 510 -10.71 -2.35 -17.95
N PRO A 511 -11.85 -2.88 -18.44
CA PRO A 511 -12.60 -2.25 -19.54
C PRO A 511 -13.16 -0.86 -19.22
N HIS A 512 -13.27 -0.49 -17.94
CA HIS A 512 -13.90 0.74 -17.47
C HIS A 512 -12.90 1.78 -16.96
N GLU A 513 -11.60 1.64 -17.27
CA GLU A 513 -10.54 2.54 -16.80
C GLU A 513 -10.79 4.01 -17.19
N GLU A 514 -11.15 4.30 -18.44
CA GLU A 514 -11.47 5.67 -18.89
C GLU A 514 -12.70 6.24 -18.16
N TYR A 515 -13.64 5.37 -17.75
CA TYR A 515 -14.87 5.77 -17.06
C TYR A 515 -14.63 6.13 -15.58
N PHE A 516 -13.71 5.42 -14.92
CA PHE A 516 -13.44 5.53 -13.48
C PHE A 516 -12.06 6.11 -13.13
N GLU A 517 -11.34 6.70 -14.08
CA GLU A 517 -9.94 7.15 -13.89
C GLU A 517 -9.74 8.00 -12.62
N ASP A 518 -10.69 8.89 -12.30
CA ASP A 518 -10.66 9.78 -11.13
C ASP A 518 -11.45 9.24 -9.91
N ASP A 519 -11.96 7.99 -9.96
CA ASP A 519 -12.71 7.38 -8.86
C ASP A 519 -11.78 6.72 -7.85
N TYR A 520 -11.90 7.14 -6.59
CA TYR A 520 -11.10 6.59 -5.48
C TYR A 520 -11.29 5.08 -5.32
N TYR A 521 -12.54 4.58 -5.30
CA TYR A 521 -12.82 3.18 -4.97
C TYR A 521 -12.39 2.25 -6.10
N TRP A 522 -12.53 2.68 -7.36
CA TRP A 522 -12.05 1.93 -8.50
C TRP A 522 -10.53 1.82 -8.48
N ASN A 523 -9.81 2.93 -8.27
CA ASN A 523 -8.35 2.91 -8.17
C ASN A 523 -7.88 2.06 -6.98
N PHE A 524 -8.54 2.18 -5.83
CA PHE A 524 -8.23 1.34 -4.67
C PHE A 524 -8.45 -0.15 -4.96
N ARG A 525 -9.55 -0.52 -5.64
CA ARG A 525 -9.84 -1.92 -6.01
C ARG A 525 -8.82 -2.47 -7.00
N MET A 526 -8.41 -1.68 -7.98
CA MET A 526 -7.34 -2.04 -8.92
C MET A 526 -6.02 -2.26 -8.19
N GLY A 527 -5.62 -1.30 -7.34
CA GLY A 527 -4.42 -1.40 -6.50
C GLY A 527 -4.44 -2.63 -5.61
N TYR A 528 -5.55 -2.88 -4.93
CA TYR A 528 -5.76 -4.05 -4.07
C TYR A 528 -5.60 -5.36 -4.85
N SER A 529 -6.22 -5.47 -6.03
CA SER A 529 -6.13 -6.67 -6.83
C SER A 529 -4.70 -6.94 -7.31
N TYR A 530 -3.98 -5.93 -7.79
CA TYR A 530 -2.58 -6.09 -8.20
C TYR A 530 -1.65 -6.39 -7.01
N PHE A 531 -1.90 -5.79 -5.86
CA PHE A 531 -1.08 -6.00 -4.66
C PHE A 531 -1.08 -7.47 -4.21
N TYR A 532 -2.26 -8.08 -4.09
CA TYR A 532 -2.40 -9.49 -3.71
C TYR A 532 -2.13 -10.48 -4.87
N LEU A 533 -1.74 -9.98 -6.04
CA LEU A 533 -1.22 -10.77 -7.16
C LEU A 533 0.31 -10.71 -7.27
N ASP A 534 0.99 -10.16 -6.25
CA ASP A 534 2.45 -9.90 -6.23
C ASP A 534 2.90 -8.95 -7.35
N GLN A 535 2.05 -7.97 -7.71
CA GLN A 535 2.30 -6.98 -8.77
C GLN A 535 2.35 -5.56 -8.18
N GLU A 536 3.21 -5.34 -7.18
CA GLU A 536 3.31 -4.10 -6.42
C GLU A 536 3.63 -2.88 -7.28
N GLY A 537 4.40 -3.07 -8.37
CA GLY A 537 4.71 -2.00 -9.32
C GLY A 537 3.45 -1.44 -10.01
N ARG A 538 2.55 -2.32 -10.44
CA ARG A 538 1.24 -1.93 -11.01
C ARG A 538 0.32 -1.40 -9.91
N ALA A 539 0.30 -2.04 -8.74
CA ALA A 539 -0.53 -1.63 -7.60
C ALA A 539 -0.22 -0.21 -7.12
N LEU A 540 1.07 0.13 -7.02
CA LEU A 540 1.55 1.44 -6.58
C LEU A 540 0.94 2.57 -7.41
N ARG A 541 0.90 2.43 -8.75
CA ARG A 541 0.33 3.43 -9.67
C ARG A 541 -1.14 3.73 -9.33
N TYR A 542 -1.92 2.69 -9.01
CA TYR A 542 -3.34 2.83 -8.69
C TYR A 542 -3.57 3.36 -7.27
N PHE A 543 -2.78 2.93 -6.28
CA PHE A 543 -2.89 3.47 -4.93
C PHE A 543 -2.47 4.95 -4.86
N GLU A 544 -1.44 5.36 -5.62
CA GLU A 544 -1.07 6.77 -5.72
C GLU A 544 -2.21 7.61 -6.31
N LYS A 545 -2.88 7.13 -7.36
CA LYS A 545 -4.09 7.78 -7.91
C LYS A 545 -5.22 7.84 -6.88
N ALA A 546 -5.47 6.77 -6.13
CA ALA A 546 -6.46 6.77 -5.06
C ALA A 546 -6.14 7.84 -3.99
N LEU A 547 -4.87 7.92 -3.56
CA LEU A 547 -4.43 8.90 -2.56
C LEU A 547 -4.51 10.35 -3.07
N GLU A 548 -4.34 10.58 -4.37
CA GLU A 548 -4.55 11.91 -4.97
C GLU A 548 -6.01 12.39 -4.85
N VAL A 549 -6.97 11.47 -4.92
CA VAL A 549 -8.41 11.77 -4.74
C VAL A 549 -8.77 11.97 -3.27
N ARG A 550 -8.16 11.21 -2.35
CA ARG A 550 -8.36 11.33 -0.89
C ARG A 550 -7.02 11.52 -0.15
N PRO A 551 -6.45 12.74 -0.15
CA PRO A 551 -5.23 13.03 0.58
C PRO A 551 -5.48 12.86 2.09
N GLY A 552 -4.74 11.97 2.73
CA GLY A 552 -4.87 11.72 4.17
C GLY A 552 -5.33 10.30 4.52
N ASP A 553 -5.78 9.52 3.56
CA ASP A 553 -6.17 8.12 3.76
C ASP A 553 -4.96 7.25 4.18
N ASP A 554 -4.92 6.86 5.45
CA ASP A 554 -3.81 6.13 6.05
C ASP A 554 -3.71 4.69 5.53
N ASP A 555 -4.85 4.04 5.22
CA ASP A 555 -4.86 2.69 4.67
C ASP A 555 -4.17 2.68 3.29
N THR A 556 -4.52 3.64 2.42
CA THR A 556 -3.90 3.77 1.10
C THR A 556 -2.41 4.10 1.22
N LYS A 557 -1.99 4.93 2.20
CA LYS A 557 -0.56 5.20 2.43
C LYS A 557 0.20 3.95 2.86
N GLU A 558 -0.37 3.13 3.74
CA GLU A 558 0.24 1.87 4.17
C GLU A 558 0.46 0.93 2.97
N PHE A 559 -0.55 0.79 2.10
CA PHE A 559 -0.42 0.01 0.87
C PHE A 559 0.67 0.55 -0.05
N ILE A 560 0.79 1.87 -0.20
CA ILE A 560 1.87 2.50 -0.97
C ILE A 560 3.25 2.16 -0.39
N ASP A 561 3.42 2.24 0.92
CA ASP A 561 4.70 1.95 1.57
C ASP A 561 5.07 0.46 1.46
N ARG A 562 4.08 -0.43 1.61
CA ARG A 562 4.25 -1.87 1.34
C ARG A 562 4.59 -2.15 -0.12
N CYS A 563 3.97 -1.44 -1.07
CA CYS A 563 4.32 -1.56 -2.48
C CYS A 563 5.77 -1.13 -2.74
N LYS A 564 6.22 -0.01 -2.14
CA LYS A 564 7.61 0.47 -2.24
C LYS A 564 8.62 -0.54 -1.67
N GLN A 565 8.26 -1.22 -0.58
CA GLN A 565 9.06 -2.32 -0.04
C GLN A 565 9.09 -3.51 -1.02
N GLY A 566 7.94 -3.93 -1.54
CA GLY A 566 7.81 -5.03 -2.50
C GLY A 566 8.55 -4.81 -3.82
N ILE A 567 8.57 -3.59 -4.37
CA ILE A 567 9.37 -3.30 -5.58
C ILE A 567 10.89 -3.29 -5.32
N SER A 568 11.30 -3.07 -4.07
CA SER A 568 12.72 -3.04 -3.67
C SER A 568 13.24 -4.44 -3.35
N LEU A 569 12.41 -5.24 -2.69
CA LEU A 569 12.64 -6.65 -2.40
C LEU A 569 11.42 -7.47 -2.83
N PRO A 570 11.31 -7.84 -4.12
CA PRO A 570 10.18 -8.61 -4.61
C PRO A 570 10.06 -9.95 -3.90
N GLN A 571 8.85 -10.23 -3.42
CA GLN A 571 8.50 -11.50 -2.79
C GLN A 571 7.27 -12.05 -3.49
N PHE A 572 7.39 -13.27 -3.98
CA PHE A 572 6.32 -13.95 -4.67
C PHE A 572 5.77 -15.06 -3.78
N TRP A 573 4.45 -15.25 -3.80
CA TRP A 573 3.83 -16.41 -3.15
C TRP A 573 4.32 -17.73 -3.77
N GLU A 574 4.42 -17.74 -5.10
CA GLU A 574 5.12 -18.76 -5.88
C GLU A 574 6.03 -18.06 -6.89
N CYS A 575 7.33 -18.33 -6.85
CA CYS A 575 8.29 -17.78 -7.81
C CYS A 575 8.19 -18.49 -9.17
N PHE A 576 8.75 -17.89 -10.23
CA PHE A 576 8.67 -18.44 -11.59
C PHE A 576 9.22 -19.87 -11.69
N ARG A 577 10.27 -20.18 -10.92
CA ARG A 577 10.82 -21.53 -10.81
C ARG A 577 9.78 -22.53 -10.29
N GLU A 578 9.15 -22.25 -9.15
CA GLU A 578 8.13 -23.11 -8.54
C GLU A 578 6.91 -23.28 -9.46
N ARG A 579 6.44 -22.19 -10.08
CA ARG A 579 5.33 -22.23 -11.05
C ARG A 579 5.66 -23.13 -12.24
N THR A 580 6.88 -23.03 -12.77
CA THR A 580 7.37 -23.86 -13.88
C THR A 580 7.40 -25.34 -13.50
N GLU A 581 7.93 -25.68 -12.32
CA GLU A 581 7.98 -27.05 -11.81
C GLU A 581 6.57 -27.65 -11.64
N ASN A 582 5.68 -26.94 -10.92
CA ASN A 582 4.30 -27.34 -10.68
C ASN A 582 3.51 -27.54 -11.99
N TRP A 583 3.73 -26.66 -12.97
CA TRP A 583 3.06 -26.75 -14.27
C TRP A 583 3.50 -27.97 -15.06
N TRP A 584 4.80 -28.26 -15.12
CA TRP A 584 5.29 -29.41 -15.88
C TRP A 584 4.83 -30.74 -15.29
N GLU A 585 4.69 -30.84 -13.97
CA GLU A 585 4.03 -31.97 -13.32
C GLU A 585 2.58 -32.11 -13.78
N THR A 586 1.82 -31.02 -13.72
CA THR A 586 0.41 -30.98 -14.15
C THR A 586 0.24 -31.32 -15.63
N PHE A 587 1.10 -30.77 -16.50
CA PHE A 587 1.06 -31.02 -17.93
C PHE A 587 1.37 -32.49 -18.25
N ALA A 588 2.34 -33.09 -17.57
CA ALA A 588 2.69 -34.50 -17.76
C ALA A 588 1.51 -35.45 -17.46
N GLU A 589 0.61 -35.08 -16.55
CA GLU A 589 -0.60 -35.86 -16.24
C GLU A 589 -1.67 -35.75 -17.32
N MET A 590 -1.82 -34.60 -17.98
CA MET A 590 -2.86 -34.35 -18.97
C MET A 590 -2.43 -34.50 -20.44
N GLU A 591 -1.12 -34.51 -20.73
CA GLU A 591 -0.59 -34.47 -22.10
C GLU A 591 -1.17 -35.55 -23.01
N ALA A 592 -1.40 -36.75 -22.46
CA ALA A 592 -1.89 -37.90 -23.21
C ALA A 592 -3.34 -37.71 -23.68
N GLU A 593 -4.17 -37.04 -22.89
CA GLU A 593 -5.54 -36.68 -23.24
C GLU A 593 -5.55 -35.60 -24.33
N LEU A 594 -4.71 -34.57 -24.18
CA LEU A 594 -4.55 -33.51 -25.18
C LEU A 594 -4.11 -34.08 -26.53
N ARG A 595 -3.10 -34.96 -26.56
CA ARG A 595 -2.68 -35.64 -27.80
C ARG A 595 -3.81 -36.46 -28.41
N GLN A 596 -4.57 -37.20 -27.59
CA GLN A 596 -5.70 -37.97 -28.07
C GLN A 596 -6.76 -37.05 -28.72
N MET A 597 -7.06 -35.91 -28.08
CA MET A 597 -7.98 -34.92 -28.62
C MET A 597 -7.50 -34.35 -29.95
N MET A 598 -6.21 -33.99 -30.06
CA MET A 598 -5.59 -33.52 -31.30
C MET A 598 -5.64 -34.57 -32.42
N ASP A 599 -5.40 -35.86 -32.11
CA ASP A 599 -5.41 -36.95 -33.08
C ASP A 599 -6.83 -37.29 -33.59
N GLU A 600 -7.85 -37.07 -32.75
CA GLU A 600 -9.26 -37.30 -33.05
C GLU A 600 -9.90 -36.15 -33.84
N ASP A 601 -9.40 -34.91 -33.69
CA ASP A 601 -9.90 -33.69 -34.35
C ASP A 601 -9.51 -33.58 -35.84
N LYS A 602 -9.92 -34.57 -36.64
CA LYS A 602 -9.55 -34.68 -38.06
C LYS A 602 -10.24 -33.67 -38.97
N ASP A 603 -11.29 -33.00 -38.49
CA ASP A 603 -12.02 -31.97 -39.20
C ASP A 603 -11.75 -30.55 -38.66
N HIS A 604 -10.83 -30.41 -37.71
CA HIS A 604 -10.42 -29.14 -37.10
C HIS A 604 -11.60 -28.37 -36.46
N THR A 605 -12.51 -29.10 -35.84
CA THR A 605 -13.70 -28.55 -35.18
C THR A 605 -13.50 -28.32 -33.68
N ARG A 606 -12.48 -28.93 -33.08
CA ARG A 606 -12.16 -28.81 -31.64
C ARG A 606 -10.98 -27.88 -31.35
N GLY A 607 -10.46 -27.18 -32.36
CA GLY A 607 -9.32 -26.28 -32.19
C GLY A 607 -9.49 -25.25 -31.07
N ALA A 608 -10.66 -24.60 -30.97
CA ALA A 608 -10.91 -23.61 -29.91
C ALA A 608 -10.96 -24.22 -28.50
N GLU A 609 -11.46 -25.45 -28.37
CA GLU A 609 -11.48 -26.20 -27.09
C GLU A 609 -10.05 -26.54 -26.65
N LEU A 610 -9.21 -27.00 -27.59
CA LEU A 610 -7.80 -27.32 -27.34
C LEU A 610 -6.98 -26.08 -26.95
N VAL A 611 -7.19 -24.97 -27.66
CA VAL A 611 -6.51 -23.70 -27.35
C VAL A 611 -6.93 -23.20 -25.98
N ALA A 612 -8.23 -23.12 -25.68
CA ALA A 612 -8.70 -22.65 -24.37
C ALA A 612 -8.16 -23.51 -23.22
N GLN A 613 -8.18 -24.85 -23.36
CA GLN A 613 -7.63 -25.73 -22.32
C GLN A 613 -6.12 -25.53 -22.10
N MET A 614 -5.34 -25.37 -23.17
CA MET A 614 -3.90 -25.11 -23.05
C MET A 614 -3.61 -23.71 -22.49
N GLU A 615 -4.36 -22.70 -22.93
CA GLU A 615 -4.26 -21.32 -22.47
C GLU A 615 -4.53 -21.21 -20.96
N ASP A 616 -5.66 -21.78 -20.49
CA ASP A 616 -6.00 -21.85 -19.07
C ASP A 616 -4.88 -22.49 -18.24
N THR A 617 -4.26 -23.54 -18.78
CA THR A 617 -3.15 -24.24 -18.11
C THR A 617 -1.89 -23.38 -18.09
N LEU A 618 -1.48 -22.80 -19.22
CA LEU A 618 -0.28 -21.93 -19.30
C LEU A 618 -0.42 -20.66 -18.45
N ASN A 619 -1.64 -20.15 -18.27
CA ASN A 619 -1.94 -18.98 -17.44
C ASN A 619 -1.75 -19.19 -15.92
N LEU A 620 -1.42 -20.42 -15.51
CA LEU A 620 -0.94 -20.72 -14.15
C LEU A 620 0.49 -20.22 -13.94
N VAL A 621 1.31 -20.20 -15.01
CA VAL A 621 2.71 -19.79 -14.99
C VAL A 621 2.87 -18.36 -15.49
N PHE A 622 2.33 -18.08 -16.66
CA PHE A 622 2.44 -16.78 -17.32
C PHE A 622 1.17 -15.95 -17.09
N ASP A 623 1.31 -14.64 -16.88
CA ASP A 623 0.17 -13.71 -16.83
C ASP A 623 -0.43 -13.55 -18.23
N GLU A 624 0.43 -13.41 -19.24
CA GLU A 624 0.08 -13.40 -20.66
C GLU A 624 1.07 -14.27 -21.46
N ILE A 625 0.54 -15.11 -22.36
CA ILE A 625 1.34 -15.97 -23.22
C ILE A 625 0.61 -16.31 -24.52
N SER A 626 1.34 -16.20 -25.63
CA SER A 626 0.91 -16.66 -26.93
C SER A 626 1.57 -18.00 -27.26
N PHE A 627 0.82 -18.92 -27.88
CA PHE A 627 1.34 -20.24 -28.27
C PHE A 627 0.64 -20.82 -29.50
N GLU A 628 1.25 -21.83 -30.10
CA GLU A 628 0.66 -22.63 -31.19
C GLU A 628 0.75 -24.13 -30.86
N LEU A 629 -0.29 -24.87 -31.25
CA LEU A 629 -0.32 -26.33 -31.15
C LEU A 629 -0.25 -26.96 -32.54
N GLY A 630 0.61 -27.97 -32.68
CA GLY A 630 0.90 -28.59 -33.97
C GLY A 630 1.19 -30.09 -33.92
N PHE A 631 1.36 -30.67 -35.10
CA PHE A 631 1.87 -32.02 -35.27
C PHE A 631 2.71 -32.08 -36.55
N ASN A 632 4.02 -32.32 -36.42
CA ASN A 632 4.95 -32.29 -37.55
C ASN A 632 5.00 -33.60 -38.36
N GLY A 633 4.17 -34.60 -38.01
CA GLY A 633 4.17 -35.92 -38.63
C GLY A 633 4.84 -37.01 -37.78
N GLU A 634 5.60 -36.64 -36.75
CA GLU A 634 6.26 -37.55 -35.82
C GLU A 634 5.85 -37.30 -34.36
N LYS A 635 5.86 -36.03 -33.93
CA LYS A 635 5.52 -35.60 -32.57
C LYS A 635 4.53 -34.44 -32.59
N HIS A 636 3.78 -34.31 -31.50
CA HIS A 636 2.96 -33.13 -31.21
C HIS A 636 3.88 -31.96 -30.87
N GLU A 637 3.44 -30.74 -31.13
CA GLU A 637 4.27 -29.54 -30.97
C GLU A 637 3.52 -28.52 -30.11
N LEU A 638 4.20 -27.98 -29.11
CA LEU A 638 3.83 -26.77 -28.39
C LEU A 638 4.89 -25.72 -28.72
N ILE A 639 4.48 -24.67 -29.43
CA ILE A 639 5.36 -23.57 -29.85
C ILE A 639 5.00 -22.35 -29.01
N LEU A 640 5.88 -21.96 -28.09
CA LEU A 640 5.75 -20.77 -27.27
C LEU A 640 6.33 -19.57 -28.03
N THR A 641 5.58 -18.48 -28.18
CA THR A 641 6.02 -17.31 -28.96
C THR A 641 6.38 -16.15 -28.01
N PRO A 642 7.61 -15.62 -28.05
CA PRO A 642 7.96 -14.39 -27.34
C PRO A 642 7.32 -13.12 -27.93
N GLU A 643 6.72 -13.19 -29.12
CA GLU A 643 6.09 -12.05 -29.81
C GLU A 643 7.04 -10.86 -29.99
N GLY A 644 8.31 -11.16 -30.30
CA GLY A 644 9.35 -10.15 -30.42
C GLY A 644 9.92 -9.63 -29.10
N ASN A 645 9.36 -10.01 -27.94
CA ASN A 645 9.83 -9.58 -26.63
C ASN A 645 11.05 -10.40 -26.18
N LYS A 646 12.22 -9.75 -26.14
CA LYS A 646 13.48 -10.40 -25.72
C LYS A 646 13.52 -10.72 -24.23
N VAL A 647 12.84 -9.98 -23.37
CA VAL A 647 12.77 -10.25 -21.92
C VAL A 647 11.97 -11.54 -21.69
N LYS A 648 10.77 -11.62 -22.29
CA LYS A 648 9.92 -12.83 -22.26
C LYS A 648 10.64 -14.07 -22.82
N LEU A 649 11.50 -13.89 -23.82
CA LEU A 649 12.28 -14.99 -24.39
C LEU A 649 13.14 -15.73 -23.34
N PHE A 650 13.68 -15.04 -22.32
CA PHE A 650 14.42 -15.71 -21.25
C PHE A 650 13.53 -16.63 -20.42
N GLU A 651 12.32 -16.18 -20.05
CA GLU A 651 11.33 -16.98 -19.32
C GLU A 651 10.92 -18.22 -20.13
N LEU A 652 10.67 -18.05 -21.43
CA LEU A 652 10.27 -19.16 -22.31
C LEU A 652 11.37 -20.20 -22.49
N VAL A 653 12.63 -19.77 -22.61
CA VAL A 653 13.79 -20.68 -22.69
C VAL A 653 13.97 -21.43 -21.38
N TYR A 654 13.87 -20.74 -20.24
CA TYR A 654 13.90 -21.40 -18.93
C TYR A 654 12.79 -22.44 -18.82
N PHE A 655 11.55 -22.05 -19.11
CA PHE A 655 10.39 -22.93 -19.06
C PHE A 655 10.54 -24.16 -19.97
N GLN A 656 10.98 -23.97 -21.22
CA GLN A 656 11.23 -25.06 -22.17
C GLN A 656 12.27 -26.07 -21.67
N LYS A 657 13.37 -25.59 -21.05
CA LYS A 657 14.46 -26.43 -20.54
C LYS A 657 13.99 -27.40 -19.45
N HIS A 658 12.91 -27.07 -18.74
CA HIS A 658 12.35 -27.86 -17.65
C HIS A 658 11.34 -28.93 -18.10
N ALA A 659 11.07 -29.04 -19.40
CA ALA A 659 10.18 -30.07 -19.94
C ALA A 659 10.63 -31.50 -19.53
N PRO A 660 9.77 -32.30 -18.85
CA PRO A 660 10.11 -33.65 -18.42
C PRO A 660 10.46 -34.57 -19.60
N LYS A 661 11.35 -35.54 -19.37
CA LYS A 661 11.79 -36.47 -20.42
C LYS A 661 10.63 -37.27 -21.02
N GLU A 662 9.67 -37.63 -20.18
CA GLU A 662 8.45 -38.36 -20.52
C GLU A 662 7.58 -37.56 -21.50
N VAL A 663 7.42 -36.26 -21.26
CA VAL A 663 6.72 -35.35 -22.17
C VAL A 663 7.46 -35.23 -23.50
N LEU A 664 8.78 -35.08 -23.45
CA LEU A 664 9.64 -34.97 -24.63
C LEU A 664 9.69 -36.25 -25.48
N GLU A 665 9.19 -37.41 -25.01
CA GLU A 665 9.01 -38.59 -25.85
C GLU A 665 7.90 -38.40 -26.90
N HIS A 666 6.92 -37.54 -26.60
CA HIS A 666 5.72 -37.34 -27.40
C HIS A 666 5.58 -35.93 -27.98
N TRP A 667 6.15 -34.94 -27.30
CA TRP A 667 6.06 -33.53 -27.67
C TRP A 667 7.42 -32.95 -28.08
N ASN A 668 7.39 -32.01 -29.02
CA ASN A 668 8.42 -30.99 -29.20
C ASN A 668 7.94 -29.71 -28.52
N ILE A 669 8.66 -29.27 -27.50
CA ILE A 669 8.45 -27.96 -26.90
C ILE A 669 9.43 -27.01 -27.58
N LEU A 670 8.92 -26.01 -28.27
CA LEU A 670 9.69 -25.10 -29.12
C LEU A 670 9.46 -23.67 -28.64
N VAL A 671 10.49 -22.85 -28.71
CA VAL A 671 10.41 -21.41 -28.40
C VAL A 671 10.71 -20.63 -29.67
N GLY A 672 9.79 -19.74 -30.03
CA GLY A 672 9.78 -19.01 -31.29
C GLY A 672 9.13 -19.81 -32.44
N ARG A 673 8.34 -19.12 -33.27
CA ARG A 673 7.75 -19.71 -34.48
C ARG A 673 8.83 -20.27 -35.40
N GLN A 674 8.59 -21.49 -35.89
CA GLN A 674 9.52 -22.17 -36.79
C GLN A 674 9.23 -21.83 -38.26
N PRO A 675 10.28 -21.69 -39.10
CA PRO A 675 10.13 -21.35 -40.51
C PRO A 675 9.44 -22.47 -41.30
N SER A 676 8.46 -22.13 -42.12
CA SER A 676 7.66 -23.07 -42.92
C SER A 676 7.63 -22.68 -44.41
N GLN A 677 7.76 -23.68 -45.29
CA GLN A 677 7.75 -23.46 -46.74
C GLN A 677 6.32 -23.53 -47.32
N ASN A 678 5.97 -22.54 -48.15
CA ASN A 678 4.64 -22.39 -48.78
C ASN A 678 3.50 -22.14 -47.78
N ILE A 679 3.79 -21.41 -46.70
CA ILE A 679 2.78 -21.03 -45.74
C ILE A 679 1.95 -19.84 -46.26
N GLY A 680 0.67 -19.86 -45.92
CA GLY A 680 -0.27 -18.78 -46.19
C GLY A 680 -1.14 -18.56 -44.96
N LEU A 681 -1.33 -17.30 -44.59
CA LEU A 681 -2.18 -16.91 -43.49
C LEU A 681 -3.62 -16.87 -43.99
N ARG A 682 -4.47 -17.71 -43.39
CA ARG A 682 -5.91 -17.77 -43.68
C ARG A 682 -6.69 -17.38 -42.45
N THR A 683 -7.56 -16.38 -42.59
CA THR A 683 -8.44 -15.94 -41.51
C THR A 683 -9.87 -16.40 -41.75
N ASP A 684 -10.66 -16.51 -40.68
CA ASP A 684 -12.09 -16.88 -40.76
C ASP A 684 -12.92 -15.96 -41.66
N ASP A 685 -12.52 -14.69 -41.76
CA ASP A 685 -13.13 -13.70 -42.68
C ASP A 685 -12.74 -13.88 -44.15
N SER A 686 -12.21 -15.05 -44.53
CA SER A 686 -11.84 -15.44 -45.90
C SER A 686 -10.65 -14.70 -46.53
N TRP A 687 -9.79 -14.06 -45.73
CA TRP A 687 -8.50 -13.57 -46.22
C TRP A 687 -7.53 -14.75 -46.41
N ASP A 688 -6.83 -14.77 -47.54
CA ASP A 688 -5.82 -15.78 -47.88
C ASP A 688 -4.63 -15.08 -48.55
N ILE A 689 -3.58 -14.87 -47.75
CA ILE A 689 -2.34 -14.21 -48.15
C ILE A 689 -1.17 -15.16 -47.95
N SER A 690 -0.14 -15.02 -48.78
CA SER A 690 1.10 -15.79 -48.69
C SER A 690 2.30 -14.89 -48.91
N GLY A 691 3.51 -15.38 -48.65
CA GLY A 691 4.74 -14.65 -48.92
C GLY A 691 4.92 -14.23 -50.40
N GLU A 692 4.16 -14.84 -51.32
CA GLU A 692 4.15 -14.47 -52.75
C GLU A 692 3.26 -13.25 -53.06
N ASP A 693 2.38 -12.86 -52.13
CA ASP A 693 1.45 -11.73 -52.29
C ASP A 693 1.99 -10.43 -51.69
N VAL A 694 3.13 -10.49 -51.00
CA VAL A 694 3.72 -9.38 -50.25
C VAL A 694 5.03 -8.96 -50.90
N GLN A 695 5.11 -7.70 -51.32
CA GLN A 695 6.35 -7.08 -51.77
C GLN A 695 7.05 -6.43 -50.60
N ILE A 696 8.36 -6.63 -50.49
CA ILE A 696 9.16 -6.02 -49.45
C ILE A 696 10.38 -5.27 -50.00
N TRP A 697 10.78 -4.24 -49.25
CA TRP A 697 12.03 -3.51 -49.38
C TRP A 697 12.81 -3.70 -48.08
N LEU A 698 14.07 -4.11 -48.21
CA LEU A 698 14.97 -4.37 -47.10
C LEU A 698 16.01 -3.25 -47.06
N GLU A 699 16.05 -2.51 -45.97
CA GLU A 699 16.98 -1.39 -45.76
C GLU A 699 17.93 -1.72 -44.61
N GLU A 700 19.24 -1.67 -44.86
CA GLU A 700 20.27 -1.95 -43.85
C GLU A 700 20.48 -0.72 -42.96
N GLN A 701 20.27 -0.85 -41.65
CA GLN A 701 20.44 0.24 -40.66
C GLN A 701 21.80 0.18 -39.97
N GLY A 702 22.36 -1.03 -39.82
CA GLY A 702 23.63 -1.29 -39.14
C GLY A 702 24.27 -2.59 -39.59
N GLU A 703 25.28 -3.05 -38.85
CA GLU A 703 25.92 -4.34 -39.12
C GLU A 703 24.95 -5.48 -38.77
N ASN A 704 24.45 -6.17 -39.80
CA ASN A 704 23.47 -7.26 -39.67
C ASN A 704 22.12 -6.84 -39.06
N SER A 705 21.66 -5.60 -39.23
CA SER A 705 20.30 -5.21 -38.86
C SER A 705 19.56 -4.48 -39.99
N PHE A 706 18.27 -4.77 -40.11
CA PHE A 706 17.47 -4.40 -41.28
C PHE A 706 16.08 -3.90 -40.90
N ASN A 707 15.58 -2.92 -41.66
CA ASN A 707 14.19 -2.51 -41.64
C ASN A 707 13.48 -3.13 -42.85
N ILE A 708 12.25 -3.61 -42.62
CA ILE A 708 11.37 -4.10 -43.68
C ILE A 708 10.27 -3.08 -43.90
N SER A 709 10.11 -2.63 -45.15
CA SER A 709 8.84 -2.03 -45.57
C SER A 709 8.09 -3.03 -46.42
N ALA A 710 6.81 -3.27 -46.12
CA ALA A 710 5.98 -4.28 -46.75
C ALA A 710 4.74 -3.66 -47.41
N TYR A 711 4.45 -4.08 -48.64
CA TYR A 711 3.25 -3.71 -49.39
C TYR A 711 2.50 -4.97 -49.82
N CYS A 712 1.21 -5.05 -49.50
CA CYS A 712 0.33 -6.12 -49.94
C CYS A 712 -0.96 -5.57 -50.56
N GLU A 713 -1.07 -5.66 -51.89
CA GLU A 713 -2.24 -5.15 -52.64
C GLU A 713 -3.55 -5.79 -52.16
N LYS A 714 -3.52 -7.07 -51.77
CA LYS A 714 -4.70 -7.78 -51.26
C LYS A 714 -5.25 -7.12 -50.00
N LEU A 715 -4.38 -6.67 -49.09
CA LEU A 715 -4.78 -6.16 -47.78
C LEU A 715 -5.12 -4.67 -47.76
N LEU A 716 -4.95 -3.93 -48.87
CA LEU A 716 -5.26 -2.50 -48.95
C LEU A 716 -6.68 -2.10 -48.48
N PRO A 717 -7.75 -2.88 -48.75
CA PRO A 717 -9.06 -2.57 -48.22
C PRO A 717 -9.09 -2.61 -46.69
N MET A 718 -8.39 -3.58 -46.08
CA MET A 718 -8.32 -3.74 -44.62
C MET A 718 -7.39 -2.73 -43.99
N LEU A 719 -6.27 -2.37 -44.64
CA LEU A 719 -5.30 -1.42 -44.10
C LEU A 719 -5.95 -0.08 -43.71
N ARG A 720 -6.95 0.36 -44.48
CA ARG A 720 -7.70 1.60 -44.22
C ARG A 720 -8.74 1.49 -43.10
N GLU A 721 -9.14 0.27 -42.74
CA GLU A 721 -10.17 0.01 -41.73
C GLU A 721 -9.56 -0.44 -40.39
N ALA A 722 -8.47 -1.20 -40.44
CA ALA A 722 -7.82 -1.83 -39.29
C ALA A 722 -6.31 -2.03 -39.56
N GLU A 723 -5.54 -0.95 -39.53
CA GLU A 723 -4.10 -0.95 -39.80
C GLU A 723 -3.33 -1.95 -38.91
N GLY A 724 -3.59 -1.95 -37.60
CA GLY A 724 -2.94 -2.87 -36.66
C GLY A 724 -3.17 -4.35 -36.99
N ARG A 725 -4.36 -4.70 -37.50
CA ARG A 725 -4.65 -6.09 -37.95
C ARG A 725 -3.80 -6.47 -39.16
N VAL A 726 -3.65 -5.56 -40.13
CA VAL A 726 -2.80 -5.81 -41.31
C VAL A 726 -1.33 -5.93 -40.91
N TRP A 727 -0.87 -5.05 -40.02
CA TRP A 727 0.48 -5.12 -39.47
C TRP A 727 0.73 -6.50 -38.83
N TRP A 728 -0.15 -6.92 -37.90
CA TRP A 728 -0.07 -8.23 -37.25
C TRP A 728 -0.07 -9.40 -38.24
N MET A 729 -0.93 -9.36 -39.27
CA MET A 729 -0.98 -10.41 -40.29
C MET A 729 0.34 -10.53 -41.07
N LEU A 730 0.97 -9.40 -41.39
CA LEU A 730 2.20 -9.36 -42.19
C LEU A 730 3.44 -9.68 -41.35
N THR A 731 3.50 -9.26 -40.10
CA THR A 731 4.58 -9.62 -39.16
C THR A 731 4.52 -11.10 -38.79
N THR A 732 3.34 -11.62 -38.46
CA THR A 732 3.12 -13.07 -38.22
C THR A 732 3.53 -13.89 -39.44
N LEU A 733 3.15 -13.45 -40.65
CA LEU A 733 3.57 -14.14 -41.88
C LEU A 733 5.09 -14.08 -42.09
N THR A 734 5.74 -12.98 -41.67
CA THR A 734 7.20 -12.83 -41.71
C THR A 734 7.86 -13.80 -40.73
N ASP A 735 7.36 -13.92 -39.49
CA ASP A 735 7.82 -14.92 -38.52
C ASP A 735 7.69 -16.35 -39.05
N GLN A 736 6.56 -16.68 -39.68
CA GLN A 736 6.36 -18.02 -40.24
C GLN A 736 7.26 -18.32 -41.44
N ILE A 737 7.73 -17.30 -42.18
CA ILE A 737 8.62 -17.47 -43.33
C ILE A 737 10.09 -17.50 -42.89
N LEU A 738 10.47 -16.61 -41.98
CA LEU A 738 11.86 -16.40 -41.55
C LEU A 738 12.24 -17.25 -40.34
N GLY A 739 11.27 -17.55 -39.47
CA GLY A 739 11.46 -17.95 -38.08
C GLY A 739 11.46 -16.71 -37.18
N GLU A 740 10.83 -16.81 -36.02
CA GLU A 740 10.71 -15.69 -35.07
C GLU A 740 12.06 -15.29 -34.47
N ILE A 741 12.92 -16.26 -34.10
CA ILE A 741 14.24 -15.96 -33.54
C ILE A 741 15.14 -15.20 -34.55
N PRO A 742 15.27 -15.63 -35.83
CA PRO A 742 15.96 -14.81 -36.83
C PRO A 742 15.27 -13.47 -37.13
N HIS A 743 13.94 -13.38 -37.02
CA HIS A 743 13.23 -12.10 -37.12
C HIS A 743 13.71 -11.15 -36.02
N MET A 744 13.59 -11.56 -34.75
CA MET A 744 14.02 -10.79 -33.57
C MET A 744 15.50 -10.39 -33.62
N ARG A 745 16.34 -11.21 -34.25
CA ARG A 745 17.78 -10.98 -34.30
C ARG A 745 18.21 -9.97 -35.36
N TYR A 746 17.51 -9.91 -36.48
CA TYR A 746 18.00 -9.20 -37.67
C TYR A 746 17.05 -8.10 -38.17
N ILE A 747 15.78 -8.12 -37.80
CA ILE A 747 14.81 -7.13 -38.26
C ILE A 747 14.49 -6.17 -37.11
N ASP A 748 14.83 -4.90 -37.28
CA ASP A 748 14.65 -3.85 -36.25
C ASP A 748 13.27 -3.21 -36.34
N SER A 749 12.75 -3.01 -37.55
CA SER A 749 11.43 -2.40 -37.76
C SER A 749 10.67 -2.98 -38.93
N PHE A 750 9.34 -2.87 -38.87
CA PHE A 750 8.42 -3.36 -39.88
C PHE A 750 7.35 -2.31 -40.21
N ASP A 751 7.43 -1.73 -41.40
CA ASP A 751 6.49 -0.73 -41.90
C ASP A 751 5.52 -1.33 -42.91
N VAL A 752 4.23 -1.00 -42.78
CA VAL A 752 3.23 -1.37 -43.79
C VAL A 752 2.94 -0.17 -44.69
N LEU A 753 3.06 -0.36 -46.00
CA LEU A 753 2.93 0.70 -46.99
C LEU A 753 1.56 0.68 -47.67
N GLU A 754 0.97 1.86 -47.90
CA GLU A 754 -0.22 2.03 -48.75
C GLU A 754 0.09 1.95 -50.25
N GLU A 755 1.29 2.38 -50.64
CA GLU A 755 1.76 2.38 -52.03
C GLU A 755 3.17 1.77 -52.11
N PRO A 756 3.50 1.03 -53.19
CA PRO A 756 4.83 0.45 -53.34
C PRO A 756 5.89 1.53 -53.56
N LYS A 757 7.10 1.34 -53.01
CA LYS A 757 8.23 2.25 -53.28
C LYS A 757 8.72 2.12 -54.74
N ALA A 758 9.43 3.15 -55.22
CA ALA A 758 9.95 3.18 -56.58
C ALA A 758 11.19 2.28 -56.77
N GLU A 759 11.91 1.98 -55.68
CA GLU A 759 13.04 1.07 -55.66
C GLU A 759 12.61 -0.38 -55.99
N PRO A 760 13.54 -1.23 -56.48
CA PRO A 760 13.23 -2.64 -56.73
C PRO A 760 12.85 -3.37 -55.44
N SER A 761 11.66 -3.97 -55.41
CA SER A 761 11.23 -4.89 -54.36
C SER A 761 11.59 -6.34 -54.68
N PHE A 762 11.45 -7.20 -53.67
CA PHE A 762 11.39 -8.65 -53.83
C PHE A 762 10.22 -9.21 -53.00
N LEU A 763 9.88 -10.49 -53.19
CA LEU A 763 8.75 -11.08 -52.46
C LEU A 763 9.17 -11.49 -51.05
N LEU A 764 8.25 -11.38 -50.07
CA LEU A 764 8.52 -11.76 -48.69
C LEU A 764 9.01 -13.22 -48.58
N SER A 765 8.48 -14.13 -49.41
CA SER A 765 8.95 -15.53 -49.48
C SER A 765 10.44 -15.70 -49.82
N GLN A 766 11.06 -14.68 -50.40
CA GLN A 766 12.48 -14.68 -50.79
C GLN A 766 13.39 -14.10 -49.69
N LEU A 767 12.84 -13.57 -48.60
CA LEU A 767 13.59 -12.93 -47.52
C LEU A 767 14.66 -13.86 -46.90
N PRO A 768 14.38 -15.12 -46.54
CA PRO A 768 15.40 -15.97 -45.91
C PRO A 768 16.61 -16.21 -46.82
N ASP A 769 16.38 -16.37 -48.13
CA ASP A 769 17.46 -16.57 -49.09
C ASP A 769 18.27 -15.29 -49.30
N LYS A 770 17.62 -14.12 -49.26
CA LYS A 770 18.30 -12.81 -49.35
C LYS A 770 19.22 -12.54 -48.16
N LEU A 771 18.77 -12.86 -46.95
CA LEU A 771 19.59 -12.72 -45.74
C LEU A 771 20.77 -13.72 -45.73
N ARG A 772 20.55 -14.97 -46.18
CA ARG A 772 21.64 -15.96 -46.34
C ARG A 772 22.65 -15.55 -47.41
N GLU A 773 22.21 -14.92 -48.51
CA GLU A 773 23.09 -14.38 -49.55
C GLU A 773 24.04 -13.29 -49.01
N GLN A 774 23.62 -12.56 -47.97
CA GLN A 774 24.45 -11.58 -47.25
C GLN A 774 25.38 -12.22 -46.21
N GLY A 775 25.30 -13.55 -46.01
CA GLY A 775 26.18 -14.30 -45.10
C GLY A 775 25.65 -14.47 -43.68
N LEU A 776 24.36 -14.16 -43.45
CA LEU A 776 23.72 -14.26 -42.13
C LEU A 776 23.33 -15.70 -41.79
N GLU A 777 23.46 -16.06 -40.51
CA GLU A 777 23.04 -17.34 -39.96
C GLU A 777 21.62 -17.23 -39.38
N LEU A 778 20.65 -17.89 -40.04
CA LEU A 778 19.24 -17.90 -39.63
C LEU A 778 18.94 -19.07 -38.69
N SER A 779 19.69 -19.16 -37.58
CA SER A 779 19.44 -20.18 -36.54
C SER A 779 18.12 -19.89 -35.82
N THR A 780 17.32 -20.92 -35.59
CA THR A 780 16.09 -20.84 -34.77
C THR A 780 16.32 -21.22 -33.31
N ASP A 781 17.58 -21.41 -32.92
CA ASP A 781 17.99 -21.69 -31.54
C ASP A 781 17.90 -20.41 -30.69
N PRO A 782 16.96 -20.33 -29.73
CA PRO A 782 16.79 -19.14 -28.89
C PRO A 782 17.97 -18.94 -27.94
N GLU A 783 18.60 -20.01 -27.43
CA GLU A 783 19.75 -19.90 -26.51
C GLU A 783 20.92 -19.21 -27.20
N ALA A 784 21.22 -19.60 -28.44
CA ALA A 784 22.26 -18.95 -29.26
C ALA A 784 21.98 -17.45 -29.53
N TYR A 785 20.72 -17.00 -29.43
CA TYR A 785 20.38 -15.58 -29.52
C TYR A 785 20.51 -14.86 -28.17
N LEU A 786 20.14 -15.51 -27.07
CA LEU A 786 20.31 -14.98 -25.71
C LEU A 786 21.78 -14.90 -25.28
N GLU A 787 22.66 -15.75 -25.82
CA GLU A 787 24.12 -15.69 -25.61
C GLU A 787 24.82 -14.57 -26.43
N SER A 788 24.07 -13.77 -27.18
CA SER A 788 24.63 -12.67 -28.00
C SER A 788 24.76 -11.38 -27.20
N TYR A 789 25.94 -11.13 -26.64
CA TYR A 789 26.26 -9.91 -25.88
C TYR A 789 26.64 -8.73 -26.78
N LEU A 790 26.07 -7.56 -26.47
CA LEU A 790 26.43 -6.27 -27.02
C LEU A 790 27.24 -5.48 -26.00
N GLY A 791 28.43 -5.01 -26.40
CA GLY A 791 29.20 -4.05 -25.62
C GLY A 791 28.65 -2.64 -25.80
N TYR A 792 28.58 -1.86 -24.74
CA TYR A 792 28.14 -0.47 -24.77
C TYR A 792 29.04 0.42 -23.90
N GLU A 793 29.10 1.70 -24.25
CA GLU A 793 29.83 2.72 -23.51
C GLU A 793 28.89 3.87 -23.17
N MET A 794 29.08 4.45 -21.99
CA MET A 794 28.30 5.58 -21.51
C MET A 794 29.25 6.66 -21.00
N LYS A 795 28.80 7.92 -21.04
CA LYS A 795 29.49 8.99 -20.34
C LYS A 795 29.07 8.92 -18.87
N PRO A 796 29.97 8.53 -17.95
CA PRO A 796 29.58 8.34 -16.56
C PRO A 796 29.25 9.67 -15.89
N ASN A 797 28.29 9.65 -14.98
CA ASN A 797 28.03 10.74 -14.05
C ASN A 797 29.11 10.72 -12.96
N GLU A 798 29.77 11.87 -12.78
CA GLU A 798 30.84 12.03 -11.78
C GLU A 798 30.27 12.28 -10.38
N ASP A 799 28.97 12.56 -10.22
CA ASP A 799 28.33 12.67 -8.91
C ASP A 799 28.21 11.28 -8.26
N PRO A 800 28.90 11.01 -7.12
CA PRO A 800 28.81 9.73 -6.43
C PRO A 800 27.42 9.46 -5.83
N ASN A 801 26.53 10.47 -5.78
CA ASN A 801 25.14 10.33 -5.30
C ASN A 801 24.13 10.16 -6.42
N ALA A 802 24.57 10.06 -7.68
CA ALA A 802 23.68 9.74 -8.79
C ALA A 802 23.06 8.34 -8.61
N ASP A 803 21.88 8.12 -9.19
CA ASP A 803 21.25 6.80 -9.21
C ASP A 803 22.24 5.73 -9.71
N TRP A 804 22.05 4.49 -9.25
CA TRP A 804 22.89 3.38 -9.65
C TRP A 804 22.99 3.27 -11.18
N ARG A 805 24.12 2.76 -11.66
CA ARG A 805 24.47 2.65 -13.08
C ARG A 805 24.66 3.98 -13.83
N LEU A 806 24.33 5.14 -13.27
CA LEU A 806 24.66 6.41 -13.93
C LEU A 806 26.18 6.67 -13.93
N ASP A 807 26.93 6.01 -13.06
CA ASP A 807 28.40 6.02 -13.04
C ASP A 807 29.04 5.10 -14.10
N VAL A 808 28.25 4.33 -14.87
CA VAL A 808 28.75 3.33 -15.83
C VAL A 808 29.59 3.99 -16.93
N MET A 809 30.76 3.42 -17.16
CA MET A 809 31.66 3.81 -18.25
C MET A 809 31.52 2.88 -19.44
N ALA A 810 31.54 1.57 -19.16
CA ALA A 810 31.44 0.52 -20.16
C ALA A 810 30.75 -0.70 -19.57
N GLY A 811 29.98 -1.40 -20.37
CA GLY A 811 29.32 -2.64 -19.99
C GLY A 811 29.07 -3.55 -21.16
N SER A 812 28.53 -4.72 -20.86
CA SER A 812 28.05 -5.67 -21.84
C SER A 812 26.70 -6.21 -21.39
N THR A 813 25.77 -6.33 -22.32
CA THR A 813 24.44 -6.89 -22.05
C THR A 813 23.98 -7.72 -23.23
N CYS A 814 23.31 -8.84 -22.97
CA CYS A 814 22.52 -9.52 -23.99
C CYS A 814 21.03 -9.12 -23.94
N CYS A 815 20.62 -8.33 -22.95
CA CYS A 815 19.25 -7.83 -22.78
C CYS A 815 19.21 -6.29 -22.73
N VAL A 816 19.35 -5.66 -23.91
CA VAL A 816 19.28 -4.19 -24.07
C VAL A 816 17.97 -3.57 -23.54
N PRO A 817 16.78 -4.19 -23.72
CA PRO A 817 15.52 -3.59 -23.26
C PRO A 817 15.49 -3.27 -21.76
N LEU A 818 16.04 -4.13 -20.89
CA LEU A 818 16.09 -3.88 -19.44
C LEU A 818 17.00 -2.71 -19.07
N ILE A 819 18.14 -2.55 -19.77
CA ILE A 819 19.02 -1.40 -19.55
C ILE A 819 18.35 -0.10 -19.97
N ASN A 820 17.71 -0.09 -21.15
CA ASN A 820 17.00 1.08 -21.64
C ASN A 820 15.80 1.43 -20.75
N GLY A 821 15.01 0.43 -20.33
CA GLY A 821 13.90 0.61 -19.41
C GLY A 821 14.34 1.27 -18.12
N TYR A 822 15.38 0.73 -17.48
CA TYR A 822 15.97 1.34 -16.29
C TYR A 822 16.42 2.78 -16.51
N LEU A 823 17.22 3.06 -17.55
CA LEU A 823 17.73 4.42 -17.79
C LEU A 823 16.60 5.44 -18.07
N ASN A 824 15.52 4.99 -18.71
CA ASN A 824 14.35 5.82 -19.03
C ASN A 824 13.29 5.87 -17.92
N ALA A 825 13.48 5.14 -16.82
CA ALA A 825 12.46 4.92 -15.79
C ALA A 825 11.15 4.33 -16.35
N ASP A 826 11.29 3.44 -17.33
CA ASP A 826 10.22 2.61 -17.88
C ASP A 826 10.27 1.22 -17.24
N ASN A 827 9.14 0.84 -16.66
CA ASN A 827 8.99 -0.30 -15.77
C ASN A 827 8.15 -1.43 -16.38
N ASP A 828 7.72 -1.34 -17.63
CA ASP A 828 6.76 -2.29 -18.20
C ASP A 828 7.31 -3.72 -18.23
N PHE A 829 8.57 -3.90 -18.65
CA PHE A 829 9.24 -5.21 -18.57
C PHE A 829 9.36 -5.75 -17.13
N MET A 830 9.53 -4.86 -16.14
CA MET A 830 9.61 -5.27 -14.74
C MET A 830 8.24 -5.66 -14.19
N ASP A 831 7.18 -4.98 -14.61
CA ASP A 831 5.80 -5.33 -14.26
C ASP A 831 5.42 -6.69 -14.86
N ASP A 832 5.82 -6.97 -16.10
CA ASP A 832 5.56 -8.25 -16.78
C ASP A 832 6.31 -9.41 -16.11
N LEU A 833 7.60 -9.24 -15.80
CA LEU A 833 8.38 -10.25 -15.06
C LEU A 833 7.76 -10.56 -13.70
N HIS A 834 7.36 -9.53 -12.93
CA HIS A 834 6.76 -9.73 -11.61
C HIS A 834 5.43 -10.47 -11.69
N ALA A 835 4.61 -10.19 -12.71
CA ALA A 835 3.35 -10.90 -12.92
C ALA A 835 3.55 -12.42 -13.11
N ASP A 836 4.67 -12.79 -13.75
CA ASP A 836 5.09 -14.19 -13.95
C ASP A 836 5.81 -14.78 -12.73
N GLY A 837 6.20 -13.96 -11.74
CA GLY A 837 6.93 -14.39 -10.54
C GLY A 837 8.46 -14.38 -10.70
N ALA A 838 8.96 -13.65 -11.70
CA ALA A 838 10.37 -13.42 -11.97
C ALA A 838 10.77 -11.96 -11.68
N VAL A 839 12.07 -11.69 -11.56
CA VAL A 839 12.56 -10.33 -11.32
C VAL A 839 13.90 -10.11 -12.00
N ALA A 840 14.05 -8.98 -12.70
CA ALA A 840 15.36 -8.52 -13.15
C ALA A 840 15.99 -7.55 -12.16
N GLY A 841 17.29 -7.70 -11.93
CA GLY A 841 18.05 -6.77 -11.11
C GLY A 841 19.54 -6.91 -11.33
N PHE A 842 20.31 -6.24 -10.48
CA PHE A 842 21.75 -6.30 -10.53
C PHE A 842 22.37 -6.29 -9.14
N PHE A 843 23.51 -6.97 -9.02
CA PHE A 843 24.41 -6.82 -7.88
C PHE A 843 25.32 -5.60 -8.10
N CYS A 844 25.47 -4.77 -7.08
CA CYS A 844 26.34 -3.60 -7.09
C CYS A 844 27.35 -3.70 -5.94
N TYR A 845 28.63 -3.47 -6.26
CA TYR A 845 29.75 -3.53 -5.33
C TYR A 845 30.80 -2.47 -5.65
N PRO A 846 31.55 -1.97 -4.67
CA PRO A 846 32.55 -0.92 -4.86
C PRO A 846 33.79 -1.45 -5.58
N LEU A 847 34.40 -0.60 -6.39
CA LEU A 847 35.62 -0.91 -7.14
C LEU A 847 36.91 -0.44 -6.47
N ASP A 848 36.83 0.39 -5.42
CA ASP A 848 38.01 1.02 -4.82
C ASP A 848 39.01 -0.01 -4.30
N THR A 849 38.54 -0.99 -3.53
CA THR A 849 39.39 -2.10 -3.01
C THR A 849 39.96 -2.99 -4.11
N LEU A 850 39.34 -3.03 -5.29
CA LEU A 850 39.79 -3.80 -6.44
C LEU A 850 40.81 -3.05 -7.31
N ARG A 851 40.90 -1.72 -7.19
CA ARG A 851 41.77 -0.86 -8.01
C ARG A 851 43.19 -0.69 -7.46
N GLU A 852 43.42 -0.88 -6.17
CA GLU A 852 44.61 -0.34 -5.49
C GLU A 852 45.97 -1.01 -5.78
N GLU A 853 46.07 -2.22 -6.35
CA GLU A 853 47.40 -2.87 -6.49
C GLU A 853 47.78 -3.55 -7.81
N GLU A 854 46.90 -3.82 -8.79
CA GLU A 854 47.33 -4.64 -9.97
C GLU A 854 46.59 -4.41 -11.30
N GLY A 855 45.90 -3.28 -11.48
CA GLY A 855 45.24 -2.95 -12.76
C GLY A 855 43.88 -3.63 -12.95
N SER A 856 43.22 -3.34 -14.08
CA SER A 856 41.84 -3.75 -14.40
C SER A 856 41.57 -5.26 -14.32
N GLU A 857 42.60 -6.11 -14.30
CA GLU A 857 42.46 -7.57 -14.24
C GLU A 857 41.72 -8.05 -12.97
N LYS A 858 41.96 -7.46 -11.79
CA LYS A 858 41.27 -7.87 -10.55
C LYS A 858 39.76 -7.60 -10.57
N ILE A 859 39.32 -6.58 -11.30
CA ILE A 859 37.90 -6.25 -11.45
C ILE A 859 37.20 -7.35 -12.26
N PHE A 860 37.82 -7.75 -13.38
CA PHE A 860 37.30 -8.84 -14.21
C PHE A 860 37.38 -10.18 -13.49
N ASP A 861 38.50 -10.52 -12.84
CA ASP A 861 38.64 -11.76 -12.07
C ASP A 861 37.62 -11.87 -10.92
N PHE A 862 37.23 -10.75 -10.30
CA PHE A 862 36.21 -10.74 -9.27
C PHE A 862 34.82 -11.00 -9.87
N ARG A 863 34.49 -10.28 -10.94
CA ARG A 863 33.23 -10.45 -11.66
C ARG A 863 33.08 -11.87 -12.20
N ASP A 864 34.11 -12.41 -12.85
CA ASP A 864 34.12 -13.76 -13.40
C ASP A 864 33.81 -14.81 -12.33
N LYS A 865 34.30 -14.65 -11.09
CA LYS A 865 33.99 -15.55 -9.98
C LYS A 865 32.55 -15.43 -9.48
N LEU A 866 32.02 -14.21 -9.45
CA LEU A 866 30.63 -13.98 -9.09
C LEU A 866 29.69 -14.56 -10.16
N GLU A 867 30.02 -14.38 -11.43
CA GLU A 867 29.29 -14.99 -12.55
C GLU A 867 29.45 -16.52 -12.56
N GLU A 868 30.62 -17.07 -12.20
CA GLU A 868 30.86 -18.52 -12.10
C GLU A 868 29.89 -19.18 -11.12
N LEU A 869 29.53 -18.52 -10.01
CA LEU A 869 28.53 -19.01 -9.05
C LEU A 869 27.19 -19.34 -9.74
N PHE A 870 26.73 -18.45 -10.61
CA PHE A 870 25.42 -18.53 -11.26
C PHE A 870 25.42 -19.26 -12.62
N THR A 871 26.59 -19.67 -13.09
CA THR A 871 26.71 -20.55 -14.29
C THR A 871 26.82 -22.04 -13.92
N THR A 872 26.88 -22.36 -12.62
CA THR A 872 26.74 -23.74 -12.15
C THR A 872 25.35 -24.29 -12.45
N VAL A 873 25.18 -25.62 -12.38
CA VAL A 873 23.85 -26.24 -12.55
C VAL A 873 22.87 -25.60 -11.56
N ASP A 874 23.19 -25.63 -10.25
CA ASP A 874 22.32 -25.10 -9.21
C ASP A 874 22.09 -23.59 -9.34
N GLY A 875 23.12 -22.81 -9.68
CA GLY A 875 23.00 -21.36 -9.87
C GLY A 875 22.13 -20.96 -11.06
N SER A 876 22.20 -21.72 -12.16
CA SER A 876 21.40 -21.46 -13.37
C SER A 876 19.91 -21.73 -13.20
N GLU A 877 19.54 -22.49 -12.17
CA GLU A 877 18.15 -22.74 -11.79
C GLU A 877 17.60 -21.56 -10.97
N MET A 878 18.46 -20.75 -10.34
CA MET A 878 18.03 -19.58 -9.55
C MET A 878 17.92 -18.32 -10.41
N LEU A 879 18.88 -18.09 -11.32
CA LEU A 879 18.89 -16.91 -12.19
C LEU A 879 19.61 -17.16 -13.53
N ALA A 880 19.33 -16.30 -14.51
CA ALA A 880 20.10 -16.15 -15.74
C ALA A 880 20.88 -14.83 -15.74
N LEU A 881 22.19 -14.91 -16.03
CA LEU A 881 23.03 -13.73 -16.22
C LEU A 881 22.70 -13.07 -17.56
N ILE A 882 22.54 -11.75 -17.55
CA ILE A 882 22.20 -10.97 -18.75
C ILE A 882 23.23 -9.89 -19.09
N GLY A 883 24.22 -9.66 -18.22
CA GLY A 883 25.18 -8.59 -18.42
C GLY A 883 25.98 -8.22 -17.20
N GLY A 884 26.76 -7.15 -17.36
CA GLY A 884 27.49 -6.52 -16.29
C GLY A 884 28.16 -5.25 -16.79
N ALA A 885 28.49 -4.35 -15.86
CA ALA A 885 29.03 -3.04 -16.20
C ALA A 885 30.09 -2.58 -15.20
N THR A 886 31.02 -1.76 -15.66
CA THR A 886 32.05 -1.14 -14.83
C THR A 886 31.83 0.36 -14.85
N GLY A 887 31.57 0.93 -13.68
CA GLY A 887 31.42 2.35 -13.46
C GLY A 887 32.65 3.03 -12.89
N LEU A 888 32.50 4.33 -12.60
CA LEU A 888 33.49 5.13 -11.91
C LEU A 888 33.70 4.64 -10.49
N TYR A 889 32.65 4.22 -9.80
CA TYR A 889 32.68 3.84 -8.40
C TYR A 889 32.36 2.35 -8.22
N CYS A 890 31.41 1.83 -9.00
CA CYS A 890 30.82 0.52 -8.76
C CYS A 890 31.01 -0.47 -9.93
N GLY A 891 31.03 -1.75 -9.59
CA GLY A 891 30.90 -2.87 -10.51
C GLY A 891 29.50 -3.46 -10.44
N TYR A 892 29.00 -3.92 -11.58
CA TYR A 892 27.65 -4.42 -11.76
C TYR A 892 27.63 -5.81 -12.39
N VAL A 893 26.76 -6.69 -11.89
CA VAL A 893 26.39 -7.98 -12.50
C VAL A 893 24.88 -8.02 -12.63
N ASP A 894 24.39 -8.15 -13.86
CA ASP A 894 22.99 -8.00 -14.25
C ASP A 894 22.37 -9.39 -14.45
N PHE A 895 21.15 -9.61 -13.96
CA PHE A 895 20.47 -10.90 -14.04
C PHE A 895 18.95 -10.80 -14.13
N ILE A 896 18.32 -11.91 -14.52
CA ILE A 896 16.90 -12.22 -14.30
C ILE A 896 16.82 -13.43 -13.37
N ALA A 897 16.18 -13.29 -12.22
CA ALA A 897 16.01 -14.34 -11.23
C ALA A 897 14.65 -15.03 -11.39
N TRP A 898 14.69 -16.36 -11.36
CA TRP A 898 13.54 -17.27 -11.33
C TRP A 898 13.11 -17.58 -9.90
N ASP A 899 14.07 -17.53 -8.98
CA ASP A 899 13.91 -17.58 -7.54
C ASP A 899 14.83 -16.53 -6.90
N ILE A 900 14.27 -15.36 -6.62
CA ILE A 900 15.04 -14.25 -6.08
C ILE A 900 15.53 -14.52 -4.66
N ARG A 901 14.78 -15.25 -3.84
CA ARG A 901 15.14 -15.50 -2.44
C ARG A 901 16.42 -16.32 -2.38
N GLU A 902 16.47 -17.41 -3.12
CA GLU A 902 17.65 -18.28 -3.17
C GLU A 902 18.82 -17.62 -3.90
N ALA A 903 18.56 -16.86 -4.98
CA ALA A 903 19.59 -16.07 -5.66
C ALA A 903 20.30 -15.08 -4.72
N LEU A 904 19.53 -14.34 -3.90
CA LEU A 904 20.08 -13.39 -2.93
C LEU A 904 20.84 -14.10 -1.81
N ASN A 905 20.36 -15.26 -1.33
CA ASN A 905 21.06 -16.08 -0.33
C ASN A 905 22.44 -16.54 -0.86
N MET A 906 22.49 -17.05 -2.10
CA MET A 906 23.75 -17.46 -2.74
C MET A 906 24.71 -16.28 -2.92
N ALA A 907 24.21 -15.12 -3.37
CA ALA A 907 25.02 -13.93 -3.53
C ALA A 907 25.56 -13.42 -2.18
N LYS A 908 24.73 -13.42 -1.14
CA LYS A 908 25.13 -13.04 0.22
C LYS A 908 26.26 -13.91 0.73
N GLU A 909 26.13 -15.24 0.64
CA GLU A 909 27.20 -16.17 1.05
C GLU A 909 28.50 -15.92 0.27
N PHE A 910 28.40 -15.66 -1.04
CA PHE A 910 29.55 -15.28 -1.86
C PHE A 910 30.20 -14.01 -1.34
N PHE A 911 29.45 -12.92 -1.18
CA PHE A 911 30.01 -11.63 -0.78
C PHE A 911 30.62 -11.69 0.62
N GLU A 912 29.99 -12.37 1.58
CA GLU A 912 30.53 -12.58 2.94
C GLU A 912 31.93 -13.21 2.91
N GLY A 913 32.20 -14.09 1.95
CA GLY A 913 33.52 -14.72 1.74
C GLY A 913 34.59 -13.85 1.06
N THR A 914 34.30 -12.60 0.70
CA THR A 914 35.22 -11.71 -0.02
C THR A 914 35.80 -10.58 0.85
N ASP A 915 36.79 -9.85 0.34
CA ASP A 915 37.34 -8.65 0.97
C ASP A 915 36.60 -7.35 0.57
N ILE A 916 35.51 -7.46 -0.22
CA ILE A 916 34.69 -6.30 -0.60
C ILE A 916 33.98 -5.75 0.64
N PRO A 917 33.98 -4.42 0.87
CA PRO A 917 33.41 -3.84 2.07
C PRO A 917 31.87 -3.93 2.07
N TRP A 918 31.21 -3.63 0.96
CA TRP A 918 29.75 -3.72 0.89
C TRP A 918 29.29 -4.26 -0.46
N ALA A 919 28.09 -4.84 -0.47
CA ALA A 919 27.42 -5.25 -1.71
C ALA A 919 25.91 -5.10 -1.52
N ILE A 920 25.21 -4.73 -2.59
CA ILE A 920 23.74 -4.60 -2.60
C ILE A 920 23.14 -5.35 -3.78
N PHE A 921 21.87 -5.68 -3.64
CA PHE A 921 20.95 -5.98 -4.73
C PHE A 921 20.08 -4.75 -5.03
N HIS A 922 19.78 -4.55 -6.30
CA HIS A 922 18.84 -3.53 -6.77
C HIS A 922 18.01 -4.08 -7.93
N THR A 923 16.71 -3.83 -7.93
CA THR A 923 15.84 -4.18 -9.07
C THR A 923 16.11 -3.26 -10.26
N PHE A 924 15.76 -3.67 -11.48
CA PHE A 924 15.82 -2.77 -12.65
C PHE A 924 14.69 -1.72 -12.66
N ARG A 925 14.41 -1.10 -11.51
CA ARG A 925 13.51 0.05 -11.30
C ARG A 925 14.28 1.19 -10.68
N ARG A 926 14.19 2.42 -11.19
CA ARG A 926 14.99 3.56 -10.66
C ARG A 926 14.48 4.08 -9.33
N GLU A 927 13.18 3.97 -9.10
CA GLU A 927 12.48 4.43 -7.91
C GLU A 927 12.57 3.45 -6.73
N ALA A 928 13.08 2.23 -6.95
CA ALA A 928 13.22 1.21 -5.92
C ALA A 928 14.38 1.51 -4.96
N GLY A 929 14.27 1.01 -3.74
CA GLY A 929 15.36 0.96 -2.76
C GLY A 929 16.35 -0.16 -3.06
N SER A 930 17.48 -0.14 -2.35
CA SER A 930 18.54 -1.15 -2.43
C SER A 930 18.47 -2.12 -1.25
N VAL A 931 18.78 -3.39 -1.49
CA VAL A 931 18.83 -4.43 -0.44
C VAL A 931 20.29 -4.77 -0.13
N PRO A 932 20.76 -4.62 1.12
CA PRO A 932 22.12 -4.96 1.47
C PRO A 932 22.35 -6.48 1.47
N LEU A 933 23.39 -6.91 0.77
CA LEU A 933 23.89 -8.30 0.76
C LEU A 933 25.11 -8.47 1.66
N LYS A 934 25.91 -7.40 1.81
CA LYS A 934 27.04 -7.33 2.71
C LYS A 934 27.28 -5.89 3.13
N GLN A 935 27.63 -5.72 4.39
CA GLN A 935 28.17 -4.48 4.94
C GLN A 935 29.39 -4.83 5.78
N GLN A 936 30.47 -4.04 5.69
CA GLN A 936 31.68 -4.31 6.45
C GLN A 936 31.42 -3.86 7.87
N ASP A 937 31.70 -4.78 8.78
CA ASP A 937 31.46 -4.62 10.21
C ASP A 937 32.39 -3.54 10.76
N ASP A 938 31.93 -2.31 10.75
CA ASP A 938 32.41 -1.22 11.61
C ASP A 938 31.91 -1.52 13.05
N GLY A 939 32.20 -2.73 13.56
CA GLY A 939 31.89 -3.18 14.92
C GLY A 939 30.41 -3.28 15.28
N THR A 940 29.85 -4.50 15.16
CA THR A 940 28.62 -5.00 15.81
C THR A 940 27.29 -4.38 15.35
N GLU A 941 26.78 -4.85 14.22
CA GLU A 941 25.37 -4.70 13.83
C GLU A 941 24.49 -5.76 14.52
N THR A 942 24.03 -5.45 15.73
CA THR A 942 22.81 -6.01 16.33
C THR A 942 22.02 -4.86 16.93
N GLU A 943 20.97 -4.39 16.25
CA GLU A 943 19.87 -3.51 16.72
C GLU A 943 20.18 -2.32 17.66
N ASN A 944 21.45 -1.94 17.82
CA ASN A 944 21.95 -0.77 18.52
C ASN A 944 23.39 -0.55 18.05
N GLN A 945 23.59 0.08 16.90
CA GLN A 945 24.85 0.79 16.67
C GLN A 945 24.63 2.26 17.03
N ASP A 946 25.29 2.63 18.12
CA ASP A 946 25.67 4.00 18.44
C ASP A 946 26.14 4.67 17.14
N ASP A 947 25.55 5.82 16.83
CA ASP A 947 26.03 6.67 15.74
C ASP A 947 27.55 6.84 15.88
N GLU A 948 28.26 7.07 14.77
CA GLU A 948 29.64 7.62 14.80
C GLU A 948 29.72 8.92 15.64
N LEU A 949 28.56 9.55 15.85
CA LEU A 949 28.27 10.68 16.72
C LEU A 949 28.20 10.32 18.23
N ASP A 950 27.89 9.08 18.57
CA ASP A 950 27.73 8.53 19.94
C ASP A 950 28.92 7.69 20.42
N GLU A 951 29.98 7.52 19.60
CA GLU A 951 31.22 6.87 20.03
C GLU A 951 31.84 7.52 21.29
N THR A 952 32.19 6.69 22.27
CA THR A 952 32.85 7.18 23.51
C THR A 952 34.25 7.76 23.23
N LEU A 953 34.43 9.03 23.62
CA LEU A 953 35.67 9.81 23.51
C LEU A 953 36.88 9.10 24.16
N THR A 954 37.57 8.25 23.41
CA THR A 954 38.83 7.63 23.84
C THR A 954 39.99 8.22 23.05
N GLY A 955 40.81 9.06 23.71
CA GLY A 955 42.06 9.58 23.15
C GLY A 955 42.02 11.02 22.60
N MET A 956 40.91 11.74 22.76
CA MET A 956 40.79 13.16 22.41
C MET A 956 41.11 14.08 23.60
N ASP A 957 41.96 15.09 23.41
CA ASP A 957 42.22 16.14 24.41
C ASP A 957 41.07 17.16 24.39
N TYR A 958 40.01 16.94 25.19
CA TYR A 958 38.89 17.86 25.33
C TYR A 958 38.66 18.29 26.78
N ILE A 959 38.09 19.48 26.96
CA ILE A 959 37.67 20.02 28.25
C ILE A 959 36.31 19.38 28.56
N PRO A 960 36.13 18.62 29.65
CA PRO A 960 34.82 18.07 30.00
C PRO A 960 33.86 19.17 30.45
N TYR A 961 32.58 19.06 30.10
CA TYR A 961 31.58 20.01 30.55
C TYR A 961 31.38 19.94 32.07
N THR A 962 31.60 21.06 32.75
CA THR A 962 31.16 21.27 34.13
C THR A 962 30.53 22.66 34.25
N GLN A 963 29.62 22.85 35.21
CA GLN A 963 29.03 24.19 35.45
C GLN A 963 30.08 25.27 35.80
N GLN A 964 31.28 24.90 36.24
CA GLN A 964 32.37 25.84 36.55
C GLN A 964 33.26 26.17 35.35
N ASP A 965 33.37 25.25 34.38
CA ASP A 965 34.23 25.36 33.20
C ASP A 965 33.43 25.55 31.90
N ALA A 966 32.12 25.79 31.97
CA ALA A 966 31.21 25.90 30.83
C ALA A 966 31.71 26.89 29.76
N GLU A 967 32.26 28.05 30.14
CA GLU A 967 32.80 29.01 29.16
C GLU A 967 34.05 28.51 28.45
N ALA A 968 34.89 27.71 29.10
CA ALA A 968 36.05 27.09 28.47
C ALA A 968 35.63 25.95 27.53
N PHE A 969 34.59 25.19 27.90
CA PHE A 969 33.98 24.17 27.05
C PHE A 969 33.40 24.76 25.76
N PHE A 970 32.54 25.79 25.85
CA PHE A 970 31.98 26.43 24.67
C PHE A 970 33.04 27.15 23.83
N ALA A 971 34.09 27.71 24.43
CA ALA A 971 35.20 28.27 23.67
C ALA A 971 35.96 27.21 22.85
N GLN A 972 36.06 25.97 23.35
CA GLN A 972 36.65 24.86 22.59
C GLN A 972 35.72 24.41 21.46
N LEU A 973 34.40 24.36 21.69
CA LEU A 973 33.44 24.08 20.63
C LEU A 973 33.48 25.12 19.52
N GLU A 974 33.59 26.42 19.84
CA GLU A 974 33.74 27.46 18.81
C GLU A 974 35.04 27.29 18.03
N GLN A 975 36.16 26.91 18.69
CA GLN A 975 37.40 26.62 17.98
C GLN A 975 37.23 25.46 16.98
N TRP A 976 36.56 24.38 17.37
CA TRP A 976 36.31 23.26 16.46
C TRP A 976 35.34 23.59 15.34
N ASN A 977 34.31 24.42 15.62
CA ASN A 977 33.44 24.93 14.56
C ASN A 977 34.24 25.80 13.56
N ASP A 978 35.18 26.62 14.01
CA ASP A 978 36.07 27.42 13.14
C ASP A 978 37.08 26.55 12.35
N GLU A 979 37.35 25.32 12.81
CA GLU A 979 38.23 24.33 12.18
C GLU A 979 37.46 23.30 11.33
N ASP A 980 36.13 23.47 11.18
CA ASP A 980 35.20 22.55 10.52
C ASP A 980 35.25 21.12 11.10
N GLU A 981 35.49 20.98 12.41
CA GLU A 981 35.49 19.71 13.16
C GLU A 981 34.16 19.52 13.92
N TYR A 982 33.07 19.35 13.17
CA TYR A 982 31.70 19.22 13.69
C TYR A 982 31.45 17.89 14.41
N THR A 983 32.04 16.78 13.94
CA THR A 983 31.94 15.48 14.64
C THR A 983 32.52 15.55 16.05
N ARG A 984 33.63 16.28 16.25
CA ARG A 984 34.20 16.51 17.60
C ARG A 984 33.28 17.34 18.48
N CYS A 985 32.62 18.34 17.91
CA CYS A 985 31.61 19.10 18.63
C CYS A 985 30.47 18.20 19.11
N ILE A 986 29.94 17.34 18.23
CA ILE A 986 28.84 16.42 18.53
C ILE A 986 29.24 15.43 19.63
N GLN A 987 30.39 14.77 19.50
CA GLN A 987 30.89 13.82 20.49
C GLN A 987 31.08 14.46 21.88
N ALA A 988 31.66 15.67 21.94
CA ALA A 988 31.84 16.39 23.20
C ALA A 988 30.51 16.83 23.85
N LEU A 989 29.50 17.14 23.04
CA LEU A 989 28.16 17.51 23.49
C LEU A 989 27.33 16.28 23.93
N ASN A 990 27.50 15.14 23.26
CA ASN A 990 26.86 13.88 23.64
C ASN A 990 27.38 13.35 24.98
N ALA A 991 28.64 13.62 25.32
CA ALA A 991 29.22 13.29 26.62
C ALA A 991 28.61 14.06 27.82
N ILE A 992 27.74 15.06 27.58
CA ILE A 992 27.01 15.76 28.63
C ILE A 992 25.81 14.90 29.06
N PRO A 993 25.69 14.51 30.35
CA PRO A 993 24.54 13.79 30.86
C PRO A 993 23.23 14.52 30.53
N GLU A 994 22.18 13.79 30.15
CA GLU A 994 20.89 14.37 29.74
C GLU A 994 20.30 15.30 30.80
N ASP A 995 20.34 14.91 32.08
CA ASP A 995 19.91 15.74 33.22
C ASP A 995 20.64 17.09 33.35
N TRP A 996 21.78 17.26 32.67
CA TRP A 996 22.59 18.48 32.70
C TRP A 996 22.47 19.30 31.41
N ARG A 997 21.78 18.76 30.39
CA ARG A 997 21.52 19.48 29.15
C ARG A 997 20.56 20.65 29.44
N ASN A 998 20.89 21.80 28.90
CA ASN A 998 20.08 23.01 28.93
C ASN A 998 19.99 23.57 27.51
N TYR A 999 19.20 24.63 27.32
CA TYR A 999 19.04 25.25 26.01
C TYR A 999 20.37 25.57 25.30
N ARG A 1000 21.39 26.04 26.03
CA ARG A 1000 22.70 26.38 25.44
C ARG A 1000 23.44 25.14 24.91
N THR A 1001 23.35 23.99 25.59
CA THR A 1001 23.98 22.74 25.13
C THR A 1001 23.18 22.07 24.02
N ALA A 1002 21.85 22.06 24.12
CA ALA A 1002 20.97 21.51 23.08
C ALA A 1002 21.09 22.30 21.77
N TYR A 1003 21.09 23.64 21.86
CA TYR A 1003 21.31 24.52 20.71
C TYR A 1003 22.67 24.27 20.04
N ALA A 1004 23.74 24.12 20.84
CA ALA A 1004 25.06 23.83 20.31
C ALA A 1004 25.14 22.45 19.63
N LEU A 1005 24.41 21.46 20.15
CA LEU A 1005 24.36 20.10 19.58
C LEU A 1005 23.60 20.09 18.26
N ALA A 1006 22.42 20.71 18.22
CA ALA A 1006 21.66 20.89 16.99
C ALA A 1006 22.46 21.63 15.91
N ARG A 1007 23.14 22.72 16.28
CA ARG A 1007 24.05 23.43 15.36
C ARG A 1007 25.14 22.53 14.81
N ALA A 1008 25.79 21.73 15.67
CA ALA A 1008 26.87 20.86 15.24
C ALA A 1008 26.36 19.73 14.32
N LEU A 1009 25.20 19.16 14.64
CA LEU A 1009 24.50 18.16 13.82
C LEU A 1009 24.12 18.72 12.44
N GLU A 1010 23.52 19.91 12.39
CA GLU A 1010 23.17 20.57 11.12
C GLU A 1010 24.40 20.92 10.30
N ASN A 1011 25.46 21.46 10.92
CA ASN A 1011 26.70 21.78 10.21
C ASN A 1011 27.37 20.51 9.67
N TYR A 1012 27.43 19.44 10.47
CA TYR A 1012 27.88 18.13 10.00
C TYR A 1012 27.01 17.63 8.83
N ALA A 1013 25.68 17.77 8.92
CA ALA A 1013 24.77 17.29 7.90
C ALA A 1013 24.84 18.09 6.57
N ILE A 1014 25.06 19.41 6.65
CA ILE A 1014 25.00 20.33 5.51
C ILE A 1014 26.39 20.55 4.89
N ILE A 1015 27.44 20.64 5.71
CA ILE A 1015 28.82 20.99 5.30
C ILE A 1015 29.73 19.76 5.38
N GLY A 1016 29.59 18.94 6.43
CA GLY A 1016 30.51 17.84 6.73
C GLY A 1016 31.81 18.32 7.38
N ASP A 1017 32.55 17.41 8.02
CA ASP A 1017 33.85 17.76 8.60
C ASP A 1017 34.83 18.19 7.50
N HIS A 1018 35.60 19.25 7.76
CA HIS A 1018 36.57 19.81 6.81
C HIS A 1018 36.01 20.15 5.41
N ASP A 1019 34.69 20.41 5.31
CA ASP A 1019 33.99 20.70 4.06
C ASP A 1019 34.01 19.53 3.05
N GLU A 1020 34.12 18.29 3.56
CA GLU A 1020 34.15 17.07 2.74
C GLU A 1020 32.74 16.54 2.36
N GLY A 1021 31.67 17.13 2.93
CA GLY A 1021 30.29 16.71 2.74
C GLY A 1021 29.91 15.43 3.52
N THR A 1022 28.62 15.15 3.61
CA THR A 1022 28.07 14.01 4.37
C THR A 1022 27.13 13.18 3.50
N LEU A 1023 27.26 11.86 3.56
CA LEU A 1023 26.39 10.92 2.82
C LEU A 1023 24.91 11.18 3.16
N LYS A 1024 24.03 11.11 2.16
CA LYS A 1024 22.61 11.49 2.27
C LYS A 1024 21.90 10.88 3.49
N PHE A 1025 22.07 9.57 3.73
CA PHE A 1025 21.42 8.91 4.88
C PHE A 1025 21.96 9.39 6.23
N LYS A 1026 23.28 9.65 6.35
CA LYS A 1026 23.90 10.20 7.58
C LYS A 1026 23.46 11.65 7.80
N ARG A 1027 23.33 12.43 6.72
CA ARG A 1027 22.80 13.80 6.72
C ARG A 1027 21.34 13.82 7.21
N ASP A 1028 20.47 13.00 6.62
CA ASP A 1028 19.05 12.99 6.98
C ASP A 1028 18.85 12.53 8.43
N LYS A 1029 19.61 11.52 8.89
CA LYS A 1029 19.63 11.09 10.30
C LYS A 1029 20.10 12.21 11.24
N ALA A 1030 21.19 12.91 10.90
CA ALA A 1030 21.70 14.02 11.70
C ALA A 1030 20.73 15.23 11.73
N LEU A 1031 20.04 15.54 10.62
CA LEU A 1031 19.01 16.58 10.56
C LEU A 1031 17.78 16.22 11.40
N GLN A 1032 17.31 14.97 11.34
CA GLN A 1032 16.23 14.48 12.20
C GLN A 1032 16.60 14.59 13.68
N ARG A 1033 17.80 14.13 14.04
CA ARG A 1033 18.32 14.26 15.41
C ARG A 1033 18.48 15.72 15.84
N ALA A 1034 18.89 16.62 14.95
CA ALA A 1034 18.98 18.05 15.24
C ALA A 1034 17.61 18.64 15.57
N ILE A 1035 16.58 18.28 14.80
CA ILE A 1035 15.19 18.68 15.03
C ILE A 1035 14.70 18.15 16.39
N GLU A 1036 14.91 16.86 16.70
CA GLU A 1036 14.55 16.27 18.00
C GLU A 1036 15.22 16.98 19.17
N VAL A 1037 16.52 17.29 19.05
CA VAL A 1037 17.26 18.03 20.08
C VAL A 1037 16.71 19.45 20.26
N LEU A 1038 16.32 20.13 19.18
CA LEU A 1038 15.72 21.47 19.26
C LEU A 1038 14.32 21.41 19.87
N GLU A 1039 13.50 20.42 19.51
CA GLU A 1039 12.16 20.20 20.06
C GLU A 1039 12.22 19.91 21.57
N SER A 1040 13.25 19.18 22.05
CA SER A 1040 13.45 18.95 23.48
C SER A 1040 13.64 20.24 24.32
N VAL A 1041 13.98 21.35 23.67
CA VAL A 1041 14.14 22.67 24.31
C VAL A 1041 13.18 23.72 23.74
N ARG A 1042 12.06 23.29 23.15
CA ARG A 1042 11.04 24.14 22.53
C ARG A 1042 10.51 25.21 23.47
N GLU A 1043 10.20 24.87 24.72
CA GLU A 1043 9.68 25.83 25.71
C GLU A 1043 10.59 27.05 25.89
N GLU A 1044 11.91 26.85 25.96
CA GLU A 1044 12.88 27.93 26.09
C GLU A 1044 13.27 28.57 24.74
N GLY A 1045 13.01 27.86 23.63
CA GLY A 1045 13.50 28.18 22.29
C GLY A 1045 12.53 28.89 21.37
N GLN A 1046 11.23 28.57 21.43
CA GLN A 1046 10.23 28.99 20.44
C GLN A 1046 10.07 30.50 20.26
N ASP A 1047 10.40 31.29 21.28
CA ASP A 1047 10.39 32.76 21.24
C ASP A 1047 11.76 33.40 20.95
N LYS A 1048 12.78 32.60 20.61
CA LYS A 1048 14.12 33.06 20.21
C LYS A 1048 14.29 32.95 18.70
N ALA A 1049 14.84 33.99 18.09
CA ALA A 1049 15.10 34.04 16.65
C ALA A 1049 16.06 32.92 16.22
N GLU A 1050 17.10 32.67 17.02
CA GLU A 1050 18.17 31.72 16.73
C GLU A 1050 17.68 30.27 16.72
N TRP A 1051 16.69 29.92 17.55
CA TRP A 1051 16.08 28.57 17.58
C TRP A 1051 15.20 28.34 16.36
N ASN A 1052 14.34 29.32 16.04
CA ASN A 1052 13.49 29.27 14.86
C ASN A 1052 14.31 29.23 13.56
N MET A 1053 15.47 29.91 13.53
CA MET A 1053 16.44 29.78 12.44
C MET A 1053 16.92 28.33 12.26
N ARG A 1054 17.31 27.66 13.34
CA ARG A 1054 17.81 26.29 13.31
C ARG A 1054 16.73 25.29 12.90
N MET A 1055 15.53 25.40 13.47
CA MET A 1055 14.37 24.62 13.04
C MET A 1055 14.05 24.80 11.55
N ALA A 1056 14.13 26.04 11.06
CA ALA A 1056 13.95 26.32 9.64
C ALA A 1056 15.02 25.66 8.77
N TYR A 1057 16.30 25.69 9.17
CA TYR A 1057 17.37 25.00 8.44
C TYR A 1057 17.25 23.48 8.50
N GLY A 1058 16.92 22.92 9.66
CA GLY A 1058 16.66 21.49 9.84
C GLY A 1058 15.63 20.97 8.84
N TYR A 1059 14.47 21.62 8.76
CA TYR A 1059 13.42 21.22 7.80
C TYR A 1059 13.71 21.64 6.35
N GLN A 1060 14.43 22.75 6.10
CA GLN A 1060 14.77 23.19 4.75
C GLN A 1060 15.66 22.17 4.04
N TYR A 1061 16.63 21.62 4.75
CA TYR A 1061 17.61 20.69 4.19
C TYR A 1061 17.19 19.22 4.32
N LEU A 1062 16.11 18.92 5.04
CA LEU A 1062 15.53 17.59 5.11
C LEU A 1062 14.61 17.35 3.91
N TYR A 1063 14.90 16.30 3.13
CA TYR A 1063 14.26 16.06 1.85
C TYR A 1063 12.72 16.05 1.94
N GLY A 1064 12.07 16.92 1.15
CA GLY A 1064 10.61 16.96 1.02
C GLY A 1064 9.85 17.64 2.16
N GLN A 1065 10.55 18.26 3.13
CA GLN A 1065 9.95 18.89 4.31
C GLN A 1065 9.93 20.43 4.24
N GLU A 1066 10.09 21.02 3.05
CA GLU A 1066 10.19 22.48 2.87
C GLU A 1066 8.93 23.22 3.35
N GLU A 1067 7.76 22.58 3.32
CA GLU A 1067 6.51 23.11 3.88
C GLU A 1067 6.63 23.40 5.39
N LYS A 1068 7.32 22.53 6.15
CA LYS A 1068 7.49 22.65 7.60
C LYS A 1068 8.54 23.70 7.97
N ALA A 1069 9.50 23.99 7.10
CA ALA A 1069 10.51 25.03 7.32
C ALA A 1069 9.91 26.45 7.32
N ILE A 1070 8.85 26.69 6.55
CA ILE A 1070 8.25 28.01 6.35
C ILE A 1070 7.74 28.66 7.64
N PRO A 1071 6.91 28.02 8.50
CA PRO A 1071 6.41 28.64 9.73
C PRO A 1071 7.55 29.05 10.67
N TYR A 1072 8.59 28.21 10.81
CA TYR A 1072 9.77 28.54 11.61
C TYR A 1072 10.57 29.71 11.02
N ALA A 1073 10.77 29.74 9.71
CA ALA A 1073 11.44 30.86 9.04
C ALA A 1073 10.64 32.16 9.13
N GLN A 1074 9.29 32.10 9.12
CA GLN A 1074 8.43 33.26 9.34
C GLN A 1074 8.56 33.79 10.76
N ARG A 1075 8.52 32.90 11.76
CA ARG A 1075 8.70 33.27 13.16
C ARG A 1075 10.09 33.84 13.42
N TRP A 1076 11.14 33.28 12.80
CA TRP A 1076 12.49 33.85 12.80
C TRP A 1076 12.50 35.28 12.26
N ALA A 1077 11.89 35.53 11.10
CA ALA A 1077 11.81 36.88 10.51
C ALA A 1077 11.01 37.88 11.36
N GLU A 1078 10.05 37.43 12.15
CA GLU A 1078 9.30 38.28 13.10
C GLU A 1078 10.13 38.66 14.32
N LEU A 1079 10.90 37.70 14.85
CA LEU A 1079 11.70 37.86 16.06
C LEU A 1079 13.01 38.62 15.80
N ASP A 1080 13.61 38.46 14.61
CA ASP A 1080 14.75 39.27 14.16
C ASP A 1080 14.53 39.84 12.73
N PRO A 1081 13.82 40.97 12.61
CA PRO A 1081 13.50 41.57 11.31
C PRO A 1081 14.69 42.14 10.53
N GLU A 1082 15.87 42.27 11.15
CA GLU A 1082 17.07 42.81 10.50
C GLU A 1082 17.92 41.70 9.85
N ASP A 1083 17.61 40.42 10.09
CA ASP A 1083 18.27 39.29 9.45
C ASP A 1083 17.67 38.98 8.06
N GLU A 1084 18.43 39.27 7.01
CA GLU A 1084 17.99 39.07 5.62
C GLU A 1084 17.92 37.58 5.20
N ASN A 1085 18.44 36.66 6.01
CA ASN A 1085 18.45 35.23 5.70
C ASN A 1085 17.09 34.57 5.94
N ALA A 1086 16.33 34.98 6.97
CA ALA A 1086 15.01 34.40 7.24
C ALA A 1086 14.03 34.56 6.06
N PRO A 1087 13.92 35.75 5.43
CA PRO A 1087 13.16 35.90 4.20
C PRO A 1087 13.76 35.18 2.98
N ALA A 1088 15.06 34.86 2.97
CA ALA A 1088 15.68 34.05 1.92
C ALA A 1088 15.21 32.59 2.01
N VAL A 1089 15.28 31.98 3.19
CA VAL A 1089 14.80 30.62 3.44
C VAL A 1089 13.33 30.45 3.05
N ILE A 1090 12.45 31.40 3.46
CA ILE A 1090 11.02 31.37 3.05
C ILE A 1090 10.86 31.39 1.53
N ARG A 1091 11.68 32.19 0.82
CA ARG A 1091 11.62 32.28 -0.64
C ARG A 1091 12.11 31.00 -1.30
N GLU A 1092 13.18 30.41 -0.80
CA GLU A 1092 13.78 29.16 -1.27
C GLU A 1092 12.81 27.98 -1.07
N CYS A 1093 12.30 27.78 0.14
CA CYS A 1093 11.28 26.74 0.41
C CYS A 1093 10.03 26.92 -0.48
N LYS A 1094 9.51 28.16 -0.61
CA LYS A 1094 8.37 28.42 -1.50
C LYS A 1094 8.70 28.21 -2.97
N ALA A 1095 9.95 28.40 -3.39
CA ALA A 1095 10.38 28.13 -4.77
C ALA A 1095 10.42 26.62 -5.02
N GLU A 1096 10.95 25.83 -4.09
CA GLU A 1096 11.03 24.37 -4.22
C GLU A 1096 9.65 23.72 -4.16
N ILE A 1097 8.76 24.19 -3.27
CA ILE A 1097 7.35 23.77 -3.23
C ILE A 1097 6.64 24.11 -4.54
N ARG A 1098 6.87 25.31 -5.11
CA ARG A 1098 6.27 25.70 -6.40
C ARG A 1098 6.83 24.88 -7.56
N LYS A 1099 8.09 24.46 -7.51
CA LYS A 1099 8.72 23.58 -8.51
C LYS A 1099 8.06 22.19 -8.47
N ARG A 1100 7.87 21.63 -7.27
CA ARG A 1100 7.10 20.40 -7.01
C ARG A 1100 5.62 20.51 -7.42
N GLN A 1101 4.96 21.63 -7.18
CA GLN A 1101 3.54 21.81 -7.51
C GLN A 1101 3.29 22.13 -8.99
N ARG A 1102 4.27 22.70 -9.71
CA ARG A 1102 4.16 23.00 -11.14
C ARG A 1102 4.30 21.77 -12.03
N SER A 1103 4.97 20.71 -11.58
CA SER A 1103 4.96 19.42 -12.29
C SER A 1103 3.58 18.77 -12.30
N ARG A 1104 2.70 19.10 -11.35
CA ARG A 1104 1.36 18.50 -11.19
C ARG A 1104 0.19 19.25 -11.84
N LYS A 1105 0.34 20.48 -12.37
CA LYS A 1105 -0.80 21.23 -12.97
C LYS A 1105 -0.42 22.05 -14.21
N LYS A 1106 -0.86 21.60 -15.40
CA LYS A 1106 -1.49 22.46 -16.44
C LYS A 1106 -2.04 21.71 -17.67
N LYS A 1107 -3.37 21.68 -17.79
CA LYS A 1107 -4.14 21.61 -19.06
C LYS A 1107 -4.71 23.01 -19.37
N ALA A 1108 -4.56 23.54 -20.59
CA ALA A 1108 -5.41 24.61 -21.15
C ALA A 1108 -5.37 24.62 -22.69
N LYS A 1109 -6.55 24.56 -23.33
CA LYS A 1109 -6.76 24.60 -24.81
C LYS A 1109 -6.73 26.03 -25.38
N PHE A 1110 -6.16 26.20 -26.58
CA PHE A 1110 -6.10 27.47 -27.34
C PHE A 1110 -7.09 27.51 -28.52
N VAL A 1111 -7.56 28.72 -28.89
CA VAL A 1111 -8.40 29.01 -30.08
C VAL A 1111 -7.81 30.20 -30.86
N PRO A 1112 -7.71 30.20 -32.21
CA PRO A 1112 -6.93 31.21 -32.96
C PRO A 1112 -7.67 32.54 -33.24
N GLY A 1113 -6.98 33.70 -33.07
CA GLY A 1113 -7.47 35.01 -33.55
C GLY A 1113 -6.72 36.31 -33.18
N ASP A 1114 -5.93 36.37 -32.12
CA ASP A 1114 -5.37 37.65 -31.61
C ASP A 1114 -3.83 37.74 -31.64
N THR A 1115 -3.30 38.93 -31.33
CA THR A 1115 -1.89 39.37 -31.38
C THR A 1115 -0.92 38.32 -30.82
N PRO A 1116 0.21 37.97 -31.51
CA PRO A 1116 1.09 36.89 -31.06
C PRO A 1116 1.61 37.17 -29.65
N PHE A 1117 1.39 36.22 -28.74
CA PHE A 1117 1.84 36.25 -27.35
C PHE A 1117 1.21 37.35 -26.45
N GLU A 1118 0.05 37.90 -26.81
CA GLU A 1118 -0.65 38.87 -25.95
C GLU A 1118 -1.01 38.24 -24.59
N GLY A 1119 -0.47 38.81 -23.51
CA GLY A 1119 -0.63 38.29 -22.15
C GLY A 1119 0.43 37.26 -21.70
N PHE A 1120 1.37 36.89 -22.57
CA PHE A 1120 2.48 36.00 -22.21
C PHE A 1120 3.66 36.78 -21.64
N ASP A 1121 4.16 36.37 -20.46
CA ASP A 1121 5.30 37.00 -19.80
C ASP A 1121 6.62 36.32 -20.21
N LEU A 1122 7.43 37.01 -21.01
CA LEU A 1122 8.74 36.52 -21.47
C LEU A 1122 9.87 36.70 -20.45
N THR A 1123 9.61 37.30 -19.29
CA THR A 1123 10.66 37.68 -18.33
C THR A 1123 11.45 36.46 -17.80
N ASN A 1124 10.81 35.30 -17.70
CA ASN A 1124 11.43 34.04 -17.25
C ASN A 1124 11.39 32.93 -18.32
N PHE A 1125 11.27 33.30 -19.60
CA PHE A 1125 11.17 32.33 -20.69
C PHE A 1125 12.53 31.75 -21.09
N TRP A 1126 13.60 32.53 -21.01
CA TRP A 1126 14.95 32.16 -21.46
C TRP A 1126 15.84 31.71 -20.31
N ASP A 1127 16.51 30.57 -20.46
CA ASP A 1127 17.65 30.15 -19.66
C ASP A 1127 18.94 30.66 -20.32
N ASP A 1128 19.34 31.87 -19.93
CA ASP A 1128 20.57 32.52 -20.37
C ASP A 1128 21.80 32.00 -19.59
N ASN A 1129 21.89 30.68 -19.41
CA ASN A 1129 23.09 30.06 -18.90
C ASN A 1129 24.30 30.37 -19.81
N TRP A 1130 25.50 30.16 -19.28
CA TRP A 1130 26.72 30.52 -19.98
C TRP A 1130 26.84 29.89 -21.38
N TYR A 1131 26.32 28.68 -21.56
CA TYR A 1131 26.31 27.99 -22.86
C TYR A 1131 25.33 28.67 -23.84
N ALA A 1132 24.11 28.96 -23.42
CA ALA A 1132 23.12 29.68 -24.23
C ALA A 1132 23.65 31.05 -24.69
N LEU A 1133 24.21 31.84 -23.77
CA LEU A 1133 24.82 33.15 -24.09
C LEU A 1133 25.99 33.06 -25.07
N LYS A 1134 26.76 31.97 -24.98
CA LYS A 1134 27.91 31.74 -25.85
C LYS A 1134 27.49 31.29 -27.24
N GLU A 1135 26.57 30.33 -27.35
CA GLU A 1135 26.28 29.61 -28.61
C GLU A 1135 24.98 30.02 -29.30
N TYR A 1136 23.98 30.59 -28.62
CA TYR A 1136 22.64 30.91 -29.17
C TYR A 1136 22.34 32.42 -29.21
N VAL A 1137 22.57 33.14 -28.11
CA VAL A 1137 22.04 34.51 -27.93
C VAL A 1137 22.82 35.56 -28.71
N SER A 1138 22.15 36.25 -29.63
CA SER A 1138 22.71 37.37 -30.42
C SER A 1138 22.09 38.71 -30.04
N ASP A 1139 22.67 39.81 -30.53
CA ASP A 1139 22.03 41.13 -30.44
C ASP A 1139 20.69 41.13 -31.23
N PRO A 1140 19.66 41.87 -30.79
CA PRO A 1140 18.37 41.97 -31.48
C PRO A 1140 18.52 42.31 -32.97
N PRO A 1141 17.82 41.59 -33.88
CA PRO A 1141 18.08 41.68 -35.31
C PRO A 1141 17.45 42.94 -35.89
N SER A 1142 18.22 43.66 -36.72
CA SER A 1142 17.70 44.80 -37.49
C SER A 1142 16.87 44.33 -38.69
N ASP A 1143 15.99 45.19 -39.20
CA ASP A 1143 15.19 44.88 -40.40
C ASP A 1143 16.08 44.58 -41.63
N GLU A 1144 17.26 45.21 -41.68
CA GLU A 1144 18.28 44.98 -42.72
C GLU A 1144 18.94 43.60 -42.56
N LEU A 1145 19.23 43.18 -41.33
CA LEU A 1145 19.77 41.85 -41.03
C LEU A 1145 18.74 40.76 -41.37
N ILE A 1146 17.48 40.93 -40.95
CA ILE A 1146 16.38 40.01 -41.25
C ILE A 1146 16.24 39.85 -42.76
N ALA A 1147 16.16 40.95 -43.52
CA ALA A 1147 16.04 40.90 -44.96
C ALA A 1147 17.22 40.17 -45.63
N SER A 1148 18.44 40.35 -45.10
CA SER A 1148 19.63 39.65 -45.61
C SER A 1148 19.61 38.15 -45.31
N VAL A 1149 19.13 37.73 -44.13
CA VAL A 1149 19.03 36.32 -43.72
C VAL A 1149 17.94 35.62 -44.52
N GLU A 1150 16.79 36.27 -44.73
CA GLU A 1150 15.73 35.77 -45.62
C GLU A 1150 16.20 35.61 -47.08
N GLU A 1151 17.01 36.55 -47.58
CA GLU A 1151 17.59 36.46 -48.92
C GLU A 1151 18.57 35.29 -49.04
N GLU A 1152 19.37 35.03 -48.00
CA GLU A 1152 20.34 33.93 -47.96
C GLU A 1152 19.67 32.56 -47.80
N LEU A 1153 18.62 32.46 -46.97
CA LEU A 1153 17.84 31.23 -46.79
C LEU A 1153 16.88 30.95 -47.96
N GLY A 1154 16.45 31.99 -48.69
CA GLY A 1154 15.48 31.88 -49.78
C GLY A 1154 14.01 31.86 -49.34
N TYR A 1155 13.71 32.09 -48.06
CA TYR A 1155 12.37 32.06 -47.47
C TYR A 1155 12.08 33.31 -46.63
N LYS A 1156 10.79 33.63 -46.49
CA LYS A 1156 10.32 34.67 -45.55
C LYS A 1156 10.12 34.08 -44.17
N LEU A 1157 10.69 34.71 -43.15
CA LEU A 1157 10.56 34.27 -41.77
C LEU A 1157 9.17 34.62 -41.21
N PRO A 1158 8.58 33.76 -40.35
CA PRO A 1158 7.29 34.04 -39.73
C PRO A 1158 7.29 35.33 -38.90
N ALA A 1159 6.18 36.08 -38.95
CA ALA A 1159 6.06 37.35 -38.24
C ALA A 1159 6.17 37.20 -36.70
N ALA A 1160 5.63 36.11 -36.13
CA ALA A 1160 5.73 35.81 -34.71
C ALA A 1160 7.18 35.48 -34.28
N TYR A 1161 7.91 34.78 -35.14
CA TYR A 1161 9.32 34.46 -34.90
C TYR A 1161 10.20 35.71 -34.98
N ILE A 1162 10.01 36.56 -35.99
CA ILE A 1162 10.70 37.87 -36.07
C ILE A 1162 10.38 38.72 -34.83
N TRP A 1163 9.13 38.72 -34.37
CA TRP A 1163 8.73 39.49 -33.19
C TRP A 1163 9.44 38.98 -31.92
N LEU A 1164 9.50 37.67 -31.71
CA LEU A 1164 10.18 37.04 -30.57
C LEU A 1164 11.69 37.32 -30.60
N MET A 1165 12.32 37.14 -31.76
CA MET A 1165 13.76 37.38 -31.94
C MET A 1165 14.14 38.86 -31.74
N LYS A 1166 13.21 39.80 -31.94
CA LYS A 1166 13.41 41.21 -31.60
C LYS A 1166 13.32 41.49 -30.09
N GLN A 1167 12.70 40.61 -29.30
CA GLN A 1167 12.72 40.69 -27.84
C GLN A 1167 13.99 40.05 -27.27
N HIS A 1168 14.38 38.89 -27.79
CA HIS A 1168 15.58 38.14 -27.38
C HIS A 1168 16.01 37.22 -28.54
N ASN A 1169 17.18 37.49 -29.15
CA ASN A 1169 17.56 36.96 -30.46
C ASN A 1169 18.30 35.63 -30.37
N GLY A 1170 17.56 34.59 -30.06
CA GLY A 1170 18.03 33.22 -29.86
C GLY A 1170 18.38 32.95 -28.41
N GLY A 1171 18.24 31.70 -27.98
CA GLY A 1171 18.44 31.29 -26.59
C GLY A 1171 17.84 29.90 -26.34
N ILE A 1172 18.01 29.37 -25.13
CA ILE A 1172 17.39 28.12 -24.72
C ILE A 1172 16.20 28.47 -23.83
N PRO A 1173 14.98 27.96 -24.09
CA PRO A 1173 13.87 28.17 -23.17
C PRO A 1173 14.12 27.46 -21.83
N VAL A 1174 13.67 28.04 -20.72
CA VAL A 1174 13.75 27.39 -19.39
C VAL A 1174 13.03 26.04 -19.38
N ASN A 1175 11.94 25.92 -20.15
CA ASN A 1175 11.23 24.67 -20.36
C ASN A 1175 11.45 24.19 -21.80
N THR A 1176 12.20 23.11 -21.96
CA THR A 1176 12.61 22.59 -23.26
C THR A 1176 11.69 21.50 -23.80
N CYS A 1177 10.68 21.02 -23.08
CA CYS A 1177 9.73 20.02 -23.58
C CYS A 1177 8.32 20.60 -23.67
N TYR A 1178 7.64 20.37 -24.79
CA TYR A 1178 6.25 20.71 -25.00
C TYR A 1178 5.42 19.44 -25.15
N PRO A 1179 4.46 19.15 -24.27
CA PRO A 1179 3.66 17.95 -24.34
C PRO A 1179 2.73 17.92 -25.57
N CYS A 1180 2.60 16.76 -26.20
CA CYS A 1180 1.82 16.47 -27.39
C CYS A 1180 0.87 15.32 -27.10
N ASP A 1181 -0.39 15.46 -27.52
CA ASP A 1181 -1.42 14.42 -27.33
C ASP A 1181 -1.27 13.24 -28.33
N GLU A 1182 -0.32 13.35 -29.27
CA GLU A 1182 0.02 12.29 -30.23
C GLU A 1182 1.52 11.97 -30.10
N PRO A 1183 1.89 10.67 -30.08
CA PRO A 1183 3.28 10.23 -30.04
C PRO A 1183 4.10 10.81 -31.19
N THR A 1184 5.27 11.32 -30.85
CA THR A 1184 6.31 11.67 -31.81
C THR A 1184 7.19 10.44 -32.08
N CYS A 1185 8.05 10.51 -33.10
CA CYS A 1185 8.93 9.38 -33.44
C CYS A 1185 9.99 9.03 -32.38
N TRP A 1186 10.05 9.76 -31.26
CA TRP A 1186 11.03 9.53 -30.18
C TRP A 1186 10.48 9.77 -28.77
N SER A 1187 9.23 10.22 -28.63
CA SER A 1187 8.58 10.45 -27.34
C SER A 1187 7.08 10.31 -27.50
N ASP A 1188 6.46 9.58 -26.58
CA ASP A 1188 5.03 9.25 -26.63
C ASP A 1188 4.12 10.43 -26.37
N ASP A 1189 4.64 11.49 -25.74
CA ASP A 1189 3.82 12.54 -25.16
C ASP A 1189 4.42 13.95 -25.24
N HIS A 1190 5.58 14.17 -25.90
CA HIS A 1190 6.14 15.52 -26.01
C HIS A 1190 7.10 15.73 -27.20
N VAL A 1191 7.30 17.01 -27.56
CA VAL A 1191 8.37 17.49 -28.43
C VAL A 1191 9.36 18.32 -27.61
N ALA A 1192 10.63 17.94 -27.63
CA ALA A 1192 11.73 18.70 -27.05
C ALA A 1192 12.29 19.74 -28.03
N ILE A 1193 12.44 20.96 -27.54
CA ILE A 1193 13.13 22.09 -28.15
C ILE A 1193 14.43 22.31 -27.38
N THR A 1194 15.55 21.90 -27.98
CA THR A 1194 16.89 22.05 -27.41
C THR A 1194 17.43 23.49 -27.45
N GLY A 1195 16.76 24.38 -28.19
CA GLY A 1195 17.01 25.82 -28.21
C GLY A 1195 16.38 26.49 -29.43
N ILE A 1196 16.20 27.81 -29.36
CA ILE A 1196 15.66 28.63 -30.44
C ILE A 1196 16.82 29.40 -31.06
N PHE A 1197 17.07 29.16 -32.34
CA PHE A 1197 18.16 29.85 -33.04
C PHE A 1197 17.87 31.33 -33.21
N GLY A 1198 18.91 32.16 -33.10
CA GLY A 1198 18.82 33.59 -33.37
C GLY A 1198 18.87 33.89 -34.88
N ILE A 1199 18.30 35.03 -35.28
CA ILE A 1199 18.46 35.59 -36.62
C ILE A 1199 19.84 36.26 -36.69
N GLY A 1200 20.81 35.58 -37.32
CA GLY A 1200 22.19 36.04 -37.40
C GLY A 1200 23.12 35.05 -38.08
N ARG A 1201 24.42 35.38 -38.05
CA ARG A 1201 25.52 34.58 -38.63
C ARG A 1201 26.68 34.36 -37.65
N GLU A 1202 26.67 35.06 -36.52
CA GLU A 1202 27.83 35.17 -35.63
C GLU A 1202 27.92 34.04 -34.62
N LYS A 1203 26.77 33.44 -34.27
CA LYS A 1203 26.67 32.38 -33.27
C LYS A 1203 26.54 31.01 -33.95
N SER A 1204 27.13 29.98 -33.35
CA SER A 1204 27.08 28.60 -33.86
C SER A 1204 25.63 28.13 -34.08
N CYS A 1205 24.74 28.48 -33.14
CA CYS A 1205 23.30 28.19 -33.15
C CYS A 1205 22.48 29.42 -33.61
N SER A 1206 22.86 30.04 -34.73
CA SER A 1206 22.06 31.06 -35.43
C SER A 1206 21.64 30.55 -36.81
N LEU A 1207 20.57 31.13 -37.39
CA LEU A 1207 19.98 30.64 -38.65
C LEU A 1207 20.96 30.55 -39.83
N CYS A 1208 22.00 31.38 -39.86
CA CYS A 1208 23.07 31.30 -40.86
C CYS A 1208 24.45 31.05 -40.20
N GLY A 1209 24.46 30.41 -39.02
CA GLY A 1209 25.66 30.00 -38.28
C GLY A 1209 26.22 28.65 -38.73
N GLU A 1210 27.37 28.25 -38.18
CA GLU A 1210 28.12 27.06 -38.64
C GLU A 1210 27.32 25.74 -38.54
N ILE A 1211 26.53 25.53 -37.47
CA ILE A 1211 25.75 24.30 -37.27
C ILE A 1211 24.62 24.22 -38.29
N VAL A 1212 23.92 25.33 -38.53
CA VAL A 1212 22.80 25.39 -39.47
C VAL A 1212 23.30 25.33 -40.92
N ALA A 1213 24.44 25.95 -41.25
CA ALA A 1213 25.05 25.80 -42.57
C ALA A 1213 25.46 24.35 -42.89
N SER A 1214 25.90 23.58 -41.87
CA SER A 1214 26.20 22.15 -42.00
C SER A 1214 24.92 21.29 -42.11
N ALA A 1215 23.89 21.58 -41.32
CA ALA A 1215 22.61 20.86 -41.35
C ALA A 1215 21.83 21.10 -42.66
N ILE A 1216 21.84 22.33 -43.18
CA ILE A 1216 21.21 22.72 -44.44
C ILE A 1216 21.89 22.05 -45.65
N LEU A 1217 23.22 21.86 -45.62
CA LEU A 1217 23.94 21.10 -46.66
C LEU A 1217 23.57 19.60 -46.68
N HIS A 1218 23.15 19.04 -45.53
CA HIS A 1218 22.67 17.65 -45.42
C HIS A 1218 21.19 17.49 -45.78
N SER A 1219 20.36 18.49 -45.50
CA SER A 1219 18.89 18.41 -45.67
C SER A 1219 18.38 18.83 -47.06
N PHE A 1220 19.17 19.53 -47.88
CA PHE A 1220 18.80 19.83 -49.28
C PHE A 1220 18.94 18.66 -50.27
N ALA A 1221 19.27 17.45 -49.80
CA ALA A 1221 19.36 16.25 -50.65
C ALA A 1221 18.10 15.37 -50.64
N SER A 1222 17.09 15.68 -49.83
CA SER A 1222 15.82 14.92 -49.75
C SER A 1222 14.61 15.85 -49.81
N ASP A 1223 13.67 15.56 -50.72
CA ASP A 1223 12.46 16.37 -50.98
C ASP A 1223 11.37 16.29 -49.88
N ASP A 1224 11.64 15.72 -48.71
CA ASP A 1224 10.65 15.52 -47.63
C ASP A 1224 10.83 16.52 -46.46
N MET A 1225 10.12 17.64 -46.53
CA MET A 1225 10.16 18.69 -45.51
C MET A 1225 9.12 18.52 -44.39
N GLU A 1226 8.20 17.54 -44.47
CA GLU A 1226 7.10 17.40 -43.48
C GLU A 1226 7.33 16.36 -42.37
N ARG A 1227 8.33 15.47 -42.45
CA ARG A 1227 8.58 14.45 -41.42
C ARG A 1227 9.86 14.61 -40.58
N ASN A 1228 10.86 15.34 -41.06
CA ASN A 1228 12.21 15.35 -40.44
C ASN A 1228 12.55 16.55 -39.55
N CYS A 1229 11.57 17.33 -39.05
CA CYS A 1229 11.85 18.53 -38.24
C CYS A 1229 11.72 18.35 -36.71
N ALA A 1230 11.58 17.13 -36.18
CA ALA A 1230 11.40 16.97 -34.73
C ALA A 1230 12.70 16.85 -33.90
N SER A 1231 13.88 16.63 -34.51
CA SER A 1231 15.10 16.35 -33.73
C SER A 1231 16.22 17.39 -33.82
N SER A 1232 16.11 18.51 -34.57
CA SER A 1232 17.21 19.52 -34.58
C SER A 1232 16.89 20.99 -34.92
N ALA A 1233 15.70 21.40 -35.35
CA ALA A 1233 15.35 22.83 -35.47
C ALA A 1233 13.85 23.05 -35.71
N CYS A 1234 13.08 23.49 -34.71
CA CYS A 1234 11.71 23.94 -34.95
C CYS A 1234 11.68 25.44 -35.29
N LEU A 1235 11.58 25.77 -36.58
CA LEU A 1235 11.04 27.05 -37.05
C LEU A 1235 9.51 27.01 -36.89
N VAL A 1236 9.03 27.70 -35.87
CA VAL A 1236 7.62 27.83 -35.46
C VAL A 1236 6.70 28.05 -36.67
N ARG A 1237 5.70 27.18 -36.84
CA ARG A 1237 4.51 27.49 -37.64
C ARG A 1237 3.25 27.37 -36.81
#